data_AF-A0A7S1XR60-F1
#
_entry.id   AF-A0A7S1XR60-F1
#
_cell.length_a   1.000
_cell.length_b   1.000
_cell.length_c   1.000
_cell.angle_alpha   90.00
_cell.angle_beta   90.00
_cell.angle_gamma   90.00
#
_symmetry.space_group_name_H-M   'P 1'
#
loop_
_entity.id
_entity.type
_entity.pdbx_description
1 polymer ?
#
loop_
_entity_poly.entity_id
_entity_poly.type
_entity_poly.pdbx_seq_one_letter_code
_entity_poly.pdbx_strand_id
1 'polypeptide(L)'
;MCRPDTSSSTRWTTSSSTTRGGSLCARRSTSSASCCCSWSARSPGPCASAWSSPSTATPGSRRRRRRTSRTCAGFAARRATSAGAVGPNPNPKPEPKPQPQPNRNPKGKPRNYPENFFARFSIDKMVISQIIGRMQNDDIYMQASSFPLPEHRTTRLVAQGSMLYVCLYFAPQLLKGEPATMREIVDRHFSENWVIPAYMGYVVDLSVEWSSYAAAAAALGNVLSAANVQTFARRNKRRAVVAMEKLRGFLTQGRLDEKFLLDNLEALMSCMRESNVALRWRFLHARARSKAYREAIHRECASDDETIALLLQTSQLEWRLKAMFETLLREKASKWQACREQSAERLKELSQYFTGEVLLTRVRRDESMVKWFAGVAQTVASLDYEEEHATVTGRKIREIIRALEEVEGFEQLEESLQVKSFLEDTRNLLRQMLRTVNITGDVMSQMENITDLAYGWELLNDYMAVLQARIEEDPQTVVLLRATFLKLASILDFPLTRISQCDSPDQVSVAEYYSSELVHFVRRVVEVIPKNVFALLRKIVELQSERMRPFPIKLEAEHLKDYAQLNERFELARLTHRVSVFTEGILAMERTLLGVIQVDPRQILEEGLRKELVLQVATAMHKALVFPSGTPEEFASVAKRLGAVVELFRTSMEYIQDYIDLAGLKIWQEEIHRIVNFYIEQETNRFLKKKVLGRQSRYQRREVPVPQFRVLPPPGGRRKAASGEMPALTFMGRVVNALLRLTDPCSTTYAPEYMAWYGSDGTEVCGLKLCSQLSRSVGMTGIQGVDRLLGFQIVYELKGFFGQLQALSKEHGPFLERFRDHLFPEWRIPKEGANLYAQALKKAQKYMLPLLQCCRNVGRAQLLRLQFARLLEFRSRADAQLLHSALNTLNDGIMKDLRRHYANPQLQGHPMPDNPLIGKVRDLLDACGLVNPFSKIYVTTEPVEGLPVMLLLFLISYLPKLRYDPKTGTLARLKDKYPIDGAPVVAGVATLLRQFHPSYTRALLAFLSQFVRTTVYAGVQGSKPAVPIEVATVIVFVRQLCGFYGISNEEIYAYFPPYIFDAINVP
;
A
#
# COMPACT_ATOMS: atom_id res chain seq x y z
N MET A 1 60.14 13.71 -1.77
CA MET A 1 61.30 12.87 -2.10
C MET A 1 60.84 11.94 -3.23
N CYS A 2 61.39 11.96 -4.44
CA CYS A 2 62.63 12.56 -4.92
C CYS A 2 62.41 13.53 -6.11
N ARG A 3 63.22 14.58 -6.09
CA ARG A 3 63.34 15.80 -6.93
C ARG A 3 63.87 15.49 -8.36
N PRO A 4 64.07 16.47 -9.29
CA PRO A 4 64.33 17.93 -9.12
C PRO A 4 63.56 18.88 -10.09
N ASP A 5 63.22 20.10 -9.64
CA ASP A 5 63.82 21.43 -9.98
C ASP A 5 63.11 22.07 -11.22
N THR A 6 62.84 23.37 -11.37
CA THR A 6 63.36 24.61 -10.79
C THR A 6 62.47 25.80 -11.22
N SER A 7 62.46 26.88 -10.41
CA SER A 7 62.49 28.32 -10.78
C SER A 7 61.42 28.90 -11.75
N SER A 8 60.49 29.76 -11.34
CA SER A 8 60.63 31.20 -10.98
C SER A 8 60.20 32.16 -12.11
N SER A 9 59.22 33.02 -11.85
CA SER A 9 59.26 34.49 -12.06
C SER A 9 57.86 35.08 -11.77
N THR A 10 57.66 35.78 -10.64
CA THR A 10 57.69 37.25 -10.46
C THR A 10 56.75 38.02 -11.38
N ARG A 11 55.63 38.57 -10.87
CA ARG A 11 55.49 39.88 -10.15
C ARG A 11 54.98 40.91 -11.20
N TRP A 12 53.86 41.59 -11.01
CA TRP A 12 53.73 42.89 -10.35
C TRP A 12 52.23 43.29 -10.42
N THR A 13 51.54 43.50 -9.27
CA THR A 13 51.19 44.82 -8.68
C THR A 13 50.02 45.52 -9.41
N THR A 14 49.07 46.23 -8.79
CA THR A 14 48.98 46.79 -7.43
C THR A 14 47.57 47.35 -7.23
N SER A 15 47.23 47.48 -5.95
CA SER A 15 46.49 48.60 -5.34
C SER A 15 45.00 48.79 -5.69
N SER A 16 44.11 49.04 -4.73
CA SER A 16 44.30 49.18 -3.29
C SER A 16 42.98 49.42 -2.58
N SER A 17 43.04 49.12 -1.27
CA SER A 17 42.41 49.87 -0.18
C SER A 17 40.89 49.67 -0.01
N THR A 18 40.32 49.51 1.18
CA THR A 18 40.72 49.40 2.60
C THR A 18 39.34 49.31 3.32
N THR A 19 39.08 48.76 4.50
CA THR A 19 39.86 48.55 5.72
C THR A 19 38.94 47.84 6.74
N ARG A 20 39.59 47.17 7.71
CA ARG A 20 39.15 46.88 9.09
C ARG A 20 38.04 45.84 9.26
N GLY A 21 38.23 44.79 10.05
CA GLY A 21 39.34 44.39 10.92
C GLY A 21 38.88 43.21 11.78
N GLY A 22 39.76 42.25 12.04
CA GLY A 22 39.48 41.09 12.90
C GLY A 22 40.14 39.77 12.49
N SER A 23 41.46 39.80 12.27
CA SER A 23 42.41 38.67 12.18
C SER A 23 42.47 37.86 13.49
N LEU A 24 42.95 36.61 13.60
CA LEU A 24 43.42 35.48 12.76
C LEU A 24 43.77 34.39 13.81
N CYS A 25 43.41 33.11 13.67
CA CYS A 25 44.23 32.00 13.14
C CYS A 25 43.63 30.72 13.78
N ALA A 26 43.56 29.51 13.20
CA ALA A 26 43.94 28.99 11.90
C ALA A 26 43.19 27.64 11.67
N ARG A 27 43.11 27.26 10.39
CA ARG A 27 42.35 26.18 9.76
C ARG A 27 42.79 24.75 10.14
N ARG A 28 41.84 23.80 10.13
CA ARG A 28 41.69 22.78 9.05
C ARG A 28 40.38 22.00 9.15
N SER A 29 39.90 21.69 7.96
CA SER A 29 38.61 21.09 7.57
C SER A 29 38.48 19.59 7.85
N THR A 30 37.33 19.18 8.38
CA THR A 30 36.67 17.91 8.05
C THR A 30 35.15 18.07 8.16
N SER A 31 34.48 17.71 7.08
CA SER A 31 33.04 17.65 6.91
C SER A 31 32.46 16.40 7.58
N SER A 32 31.59 16.57 8.58
CA SER A 32 30.61 15.55 8.99
C SER A 32 29.37 16.25 9.56
N ALA A 33 28.42 16.55 8.67
CA ALA A 33 27.12 17.03 9.08
C ALA A 33 26.29 15.87 9.65
N SER A 34 25.98 16.02 10.93
CA SER A 34 24.85 15.46 11.65
C SER A 34 23.58 15.39 10.81
N CYS A 35 22.90 14.24 10.84
CA CYS A 35 21.46 14.18 10.58
C CYS A 35 20.78 13.40 11.70
N CYS A 36 20.06 14.17 12.54
CA CYS A 36 19.19 13.68 13.59
C CYS A 36 18.01 12.91 12.96
N CYS A 37 17.79 11.66 13.37
CA CYS A 37 16.51 10.99 13.14
C CYS A 37 15.54 11.35 14.27
N SER A 38 14.69 12.34 14.01
CA SER A 38 13.44 12.55 14.74
C SER A 38 12.47 11.40 14.42
N TRP A 39 12.26 10.49 15.38
CA TRP A 39 11.18 9.52 15.34
C TRP A 39 9.93 10.12 16.01
N SER A 40 9.00 10.63 15.21
CA SER A 40 7.62 10.86 15.66
C SER A 40 6.76 9.66 15.24
N ALA A 41 6.50 8.74 16.16
CA ALA A 41 5.49 7.71 15.98
C ALA A 41 4.77 7.46 17.31
N ARG A 42 3.54 8.00 17.40
CA ARG A 42 2.53 7.59 18.36
C ARG A 42 2.48 6.06 18.40
N SER A 43 2.64 5.50 19.60
CA SER A 43 2.76 4.07 19.84
C SER A 43 1.90 3.64 21.03
N PRO A 44 1.56 2.34 21.09
CA PRO A 44 0.27 1.84 21.53
C PRO A 44 0.35 0.98 22.80
N GLY A 45 -0.82 0.62 23.35
CA GLY A 45 -0.95 -0.28 24.50
C GLY A 45 -0.61 -1.75 24.15
N PRO A 46 0.03 -2.51 25.06
CA PRO A 46 0.33 -3.92 24.87
C PRO A 46 -0.80 -4.81 25.41
N CYS A 47 -1.10 -5.90 24.70
CA CYS A 47 -1.89 -7.00 25.24
C CYS A 47 -0.95 -7.96 25.97
N ALA A 48 -1.00 -7.91 27.30
CA ALA A 48 -0.20 -8.69 28.22
C ALA A 48 -0.61 -10.16 28.28
N SER A 49 0.39 -10.98 28.60
CA SER A 49 0.31 -12.31 29.16
C SER A 49 -0.35 -12.31 30.56
N ALA A 50 -1.32 -13.19 30.75
CA ALA A 50 -1.60 -13.88 32.01
C ALA A 50 -1.89 -15.33 31.59
N TRP A 51 -1.61 -16.38 32.36
CA TRP A 51 -2.34 -16.75 33.55
C TRP A 51 -1.48 -17.75 34.35
N SER A 52 -1.34 -17.47 35.64
CA SER A 52 -0.92 -18.41 36.68
C SER A 52 -2.12 -18.64 37.61
N SER A 53 -2.40 -19.92 37.87
CA SER A 53 -3.11 -20.49 39.04
C SER A 53 -4.60 -20.16 39.27
N PRO A 54 -5.42 -21.17 39.62
CA PRO A 54 -6.48 -20.98 40.59
C PRO A 54 -6.31 -21.86 41.84
N SER A 55 -6.78 -21.28 42.92
CA SER A 55 -6.70 -21.63 44.34
C SER A 55 -7.61 -22.77 44.78
N THR A 56 -7.23 -23.34 45.92
CA THR A 56 -8.01 -24.17 46.85
C THR A 56 -9.33 -23.53 47.28
N ALA A 57 -10.32 -24.38 47.50
CA ALA A 57 -11.67 -24.06 47.93
C ALA A 57 -11.84 -24.13 49.46
N THR A 58 -12.73 -23.31 50.03
CA THR A 58 -13.76 -23.74 51.01
C THR A 58 -14.81 -22.64 51.24
N PRO A 59 -16.08 -22.99 51.62
CA PRO A 59 -17.24 -22.10 51.52
C PRO A 59 -17.81 -21.65 52.87
N GLY A 60 -18.60 -20.56 52.89
CA GLY A 60 -19.20 -20.04 54.12
C GLY A 60 -20.38 -19.09 53.94
N SER A 61 -21.55 -19.65 53.61
CA SER A 61 -22.86 -19.38 54.21
C SER A 61 -23.50 -17.97 54.29
N ARG A 62 -24.80 -17.97 53.93
CA ARG A 62 -25.95 -17.31 54.61
C ARG A 62 -26.41 -15.90 54.21
N ARG A 63 -27.60 -15.94 53.58
CA ARG A 63 -28.88 -15.34 54.01
C ARG A 63 -29.22 -13.88 53.62
N ARG A 64 -30.17 -13.83 52.66
CA ARG A 64 -31.60 -13.47 52.83
C ARG A 64 -31.98 -12.03 53.24
N ARG A 65 -32.89 -11.52 52.39
CA ARG A 65 -34.10 -10.67 52.61
C ARG A 65 -33.93 -9.22 52.13
N ARG A 66 -34.61 -8.85 51.03
CA ARG A 66 -36.06 -8.53 50.86
C ARG A 66 -36.45 -7.18 51.48
N ARG A 67 -36.91 -6.33 50.55
CA ARG A 67 -38.23 -5.66 50.48
C ARG A 67 -38.26 -4.15 50.75
N THR A 68 -38.68 -3.44 49.68
CA THR A 68 -39.75 -2.40 49.60
C THR A 68 -39.51 -1.07 50.33
N SER A 69 -39.85 0.11 49.82
CA SER A 69 -40.73 0.51 48.70
C SER A 69 -40.77 2.04 48.59
N ARG A 70 -41.23 2.53 47.42
CA ARG A 70 -42.00 3.78 47.17
C ARG A 70 -41.25 5.12 47.32
N THR A 71 -41.44 6.16 46.50
CA THR A 71 -42.17 6.47 45.25
C THR A 71 -41.79 7.92 44.92
N CYS A 72 -41.58 8.28 43.65
CA CYS A 72 -42.24 9.43 43.00
C CYS A 72 -41.80 9.54 41.53
N ALA A 73 -42.75 9.95 40.69
CA ALA A 73 -42.79 9.80 39.25
C ALA A 73 -42.25 11.03 38.48
N GLY A 74 -41.91 10.84 37.20
CA GLY A 74 -41.72 11.93 36.24
C GLY A 74 -40.99 11.52 34.94
N PHE A 75 -41.77 11.07 33.94
CA PHE A 75 -41.54 11.10 32.47
C PHE A 75 -40.16 10.70 31.90
N ALA A 76 -39.93 9.47 31.43
CA ALA A 76 -40.37 8.83 30.17
C ALA A 76 -39.56 9.20 28.90
N ALA A 77 -38.53 8.40 28.61
CA ALA A 77 -38.07 8.05 27.25
C ALA A 77 -37.42 6.66 27.26
N ARG A 78 -38.24 5.60 27.14
CA ARG A 78 -37.79 4.21 27.01
C ARG A 78 -37.66 3.84 25.53
N ARG A 79 -36.41 3.67 25.08
CA ARG A 79 -36.05 2.73 24.01
C ARG A 79 -36.09 1.31 24.60
N ALA A 80 -36.89 0.43 24.00
CA ALA A 80 -36.84 -1.02 24.16
C ALA A 80 -36.95 -1.61 22.74
N THR A 81 -35.84 -2.09 22.16
CA THR A 81 -35.43 -3.50 22.10
C THR A 81 -36.45 -4.41 21.42
N SER A 82 -36.18 -4.77 20.16
CA SER A 82 -36.56 -6.07 19.57
C SER A 82 -35.79 -6.34 18.26
N ALA A 83 -34.76 -7.18 18.34
CA ALA A 83 -34.24 -8.07 17.28
C ALA A 83 -32.93 -8.65 17.83
N GLY A 84 -32.85 -9.91 18.23
CA GLY A 84 -33.18 -11.08 17.43
C GLY A 84 -31.85 -11.66 16.93
N ALA A 85 -31.26 -12.52 17.75
CA ALA A 85 -29.99 -13.18 17.48
C ALA A 85 -30.07 -14.07 16.23
N VAL A 86 -29.12 -13.90 15.30
CA VAL A 86 -28.79 -14.88 14.26
C VAL A 86 -27.28 -15.15 14.35
N GLY A 87 -26.90 -16.41 14.55
CA GLY A 87 -25.52 -16.85 14.78
C GLY A 87 -24.60 -16.68 13.56
N PRO A 88 -23.27 -16.77 13.75
CA PRO A 88 -22.30 -16.50 12.69
C PRO A 88 -22.22 -17.70 11.73
N ASN A 89 -22.54 -17.45 10.46
CA ASN A 89 -22.37 -18.40 9.36
C ASN A 89 -20.87 -18.47 8.96
N PRO A 90 -20.20 -19.64 8.99
CA PRO A 90 -18.77 -19.77 8.74
C PRO A 90 -18.50 -19.95 7.24
N ASN A 91 -18.66 -18.88 6.44
CA ASN A 91 -18.11 -18.79 5.09
C ASN A 91 -18.28 -17.36 4.55
N PRO A 92 -17.27 -16.48 4.62
CA PRO A 92 -17.31 -15.24 3.88
C PRO A 92 -17.04 -15.60 2.41
N LYS A 93 -18.10 -15.65 1.59
CA LYS A 93 -17.93 -15.58 0.14
C LYS A 93 -17.14 -14.29 -0.15
N PRO A 94 -16.10 -14.32 -1.01
CA PRO A 94 -15.36 -13.13 -1.36
C PRO A 94 -16.33 -12.08 -1.92
N GLU A 95 -16.17 -10.82 -1.51
CA GLU A 95 -16.83 -9.67 -2.12
C GLU A 95 -16.75 -9.81 -3.65
N PRO A 96 -17.88 -9.71 -4.37
CA PRO A 96 -17.82 -9.74 -5.82
C PRO A 96 -17.02 -8.51 -6.24
N LYS A 97 -15.95 -8.73 -7.00
CA LYS A 97 -15.33 -7.69 -7.83
C LYS A 97 -16.45 -6.90 -8.51
N PRO A 98 -16.35 -5.57 -8.70
CA PRO A 98 -17.25 -4.86 -9.60
C PRO A 98 -17.02 -5.46 -10.99
N GLN A 99 -17.83 -6.46 -11.34
CA GLN A 99 -17.92 -6.99 -12.68
C GLN A 99 -18.56 -5.86 -13.51
N PRO A 100 -18.05 -5.54 -14.70
CA PRO A 100 -18.80 -4.71 -15.63
C PRO A 100 -20.18 -5.35 -15.76
N GLN A 101 -21.24 -4.56 -15.49
CA GLN A 101 -22.59 -5.08 -15.40
C GLN A 101 -22.88 -5.93 -16.65
N PRO A 102 -23.22 -7.22 -16.51
CA PRO A 102 -23.66 -7.98 -17.65
C PRO A 102 -24.93 -7.31 -18.17
N ASN A 103 -24.93 -6.98 -19.46
CA ASN A 103 -26.09 -6.53 -20.24
C ASN A 103 -27.35 -7.27 -19.77
N ARG A 104 -28.15 -6.64 -18.90
CA ARG A 104 -29.40 -7.23 -18.40
C ARG A 104 -30.39 -7.21 -19.56
N ASN A 105 -30.58 -8.38 -20.17
CA ASN A 105 -31.69 -8.65 -21.09
C ASN A 105 -33.02 -8.22 -20.44
N PRO A 106 -33.97 -7.62 -21.19
CA PRO A 106 -35.28 -7.22 -20.67
C PRO A 106 -36.20 -8.41 -20.25
N LYS A 107 -35.79 -9.65 -20.50
CA LYS A 107 -36.59 -10.88 -20.23
C LYS A 107 -36.63 -11.33 -18.75
N GLY A 108 -36.12 -10.53 -17.80
CA GLY A 108 -36.03 -10.89 -16.38
C GLY A 108 -36.83 -10.02 -15.41
N LYS A 109 -37.69 -9.10 -15.90
CA LYS A 109 -38.47 -8.22 -15.02
C LYS A 109 -39.71 -8.95 -14.47
N PRO A 110 -40.03 -8.82 -13.17
CA PRO A 110 -41.29 -9.30 -12.62
C PRO A 110 -42.50 -8.69 -13.35
N ARG A 111 -43.61 -9.43 -13.41
CA ARG A 111 -44.86 -8.95 -14.04
C ARG A 111 -45.29 -7.63 -13.39
N ASN A 112 -45.62 -6.63 -14.20
CA ASN A 112 -46.01 -5.26 -13.80
C ASN A 112 -44.92 -4.47 -13.04
N TYR A 113 -43.63 -4.80 -13.22
CA TYR A 113 -42.53 -3.95 -12.77
C TYR A 113 -42.21 -2.88 -13.83
N PRO A 114 -42.02 -1.59 -13.47
CA PRO A 114 -41.87 -1.06 -12.12
C PRO A 114 -43.16 -0.54 -11.44
N GLU A 115 -44.33 -0.62 -12.07
CA GLU A 115 -45.60 -0.10 -11.50
C GLU A 115 -45.89 -0.64 -10.09
N ASN A 116 -45.81 -1.96 -9.91
CA ASN A 116 -46.03 -2.60 -8.61
C ASN A 116 -44.97 -2.22 -7.56
N PHE A 117 -43.79 -1.76 -7.99
CA PHE A 117 -42.74 -1.31 -7.09
C PHE A 117 -43.05 0.09 -6.57
N PHE A 118 -43.42 1.02 -7.46
CA PHE A 118 -43.83 2.38 -7.09
C PHE A 118 -45.16 2.41 -6.35
N ALA A 119 -46.10 1.51 -6.67
CA ALA A 119 -47.39 1.38 -5.99
C ALA A 119 -47.27 1.00 -4.50
N ARG A 120 -46.09 0.56 -4.02
CA ARG A 120 -45.84 0.32 -2.59
C ARG A 120 -45.90 1.58 -1.75
N PHE A 121 -45.70 2.74 -2.37
CA PHE A 121 -45.78 4.04 -1.72
C PHE A 121 -46.72 4.94 -2.54
N SER A 122 -47.96 5.07 -2.08
CA SER A 122 -48.95 5.91 -2.74
C SER A 122 -48.74 7.37 -2.37
N ILE A 123 -48.44 8.21 -3.35
CA ILE A 123 -48.49 9.66 -3.23
C ILE A 123 -49.88 10.12 -3.70
N ASP A 124 -50.39 11.21 -3.13
CA ASP A 124 -51.64 11.81 -3.55
C ASP A 124 -51.65 12.11 -5.07
N LYS A 125 -52.70 11.68 -5.76
CA LYS A 125 -52.84 11.80 -7.22
C LYS A 125 -52.87 13.27 -7.68
N MET A 126 -53.46 14.15 -6.89
CA MET A 126 -53.50 15.59 -7.16
C MET A 126 -52.10 16.18 -7.09
N VAL A 127 -51.32 15.80 -6.07
CA VAL A 127 -49.93 16.27 -5.90
C VAL A 127 -49.06 15.81 -7.06
N ILE A 128 -49.14 14.54 -7.47
CA ILE A 128 -48.37 14.05 -8.63
C ILE A 128 -48.79 14.75 -9.91
N SER A 129 -50.09 14.95 -10.14
CA SER A 129 -50.59 15.65 -11.33
C SER A 129 -50.08 17.09 -11.38
N GLN A 130 -50.07 17.81 -10.25
CA GLN A 130 -49.50 19.15 -10.14
C GLN A 130 -47.98 19.15 -10.41
N ILE A 131 -47.24 18.17 -9.88
CA ILE A 131 -45.79 18.05 -10.11
C ILE A 131 -45.50 17.81 -11.59
N ILE A 132 -46.21 16.86 -12.21
CA ILE A 132 -46.07 16.55 -13.64
C ILE A 132 -46.43 17.78 -14.48
N GLY A 133 -47.54 18.45 -14.18
CA GLY A 133 -47.97 19.67 -14.88
C GLY A 133 -46.94 20.81 -14.78
N ARG A 134 -46.32 21.00 -13.60
CA ARG A 134 -45.23 21.99 -13.45
C ARG A 134 -43.98 21.58 -14.22
N MET A 135 -43.57 20.31 -14.20
CA MET A 135 -42.42 19.81 -14.97
C MET A 135 -42.65 19.84 -16.49
N GLN A 136 -43.91 19.79 -16.92
CA GLN A 136 -44.29 19.92 -18.32
C GLN A 136 -44.21 21.36 -18.80
N ASN A 137 -44.61 22.34 -17.99
CA ASN A 137 -44.80 23.72 -18.43
C ASN A 137 -43.63 24.65 -18.07
N ASP A 138 -43.02 24.46 -16.91
CA ASP A 138 -42.06 25.41 -16.33
C ASP A 138 -40.61 24.92 -16.45
N ASP A 139 -39.65 25.86 -16.46
CA ASP A 139 -38.24 25.55 -16.21
C ASP A 139 -37.93 25.77 -14.72
N ILE A 140 -38.21 24.74 -13.91
CA ILE A 140 -38.05 24.70 -12.45
C ILE A 140 -36.61 25.05 -11.99
N TYR A 141 -35.59 24.79 -12.82
CA TYR A 141 -34.19 25.05 -12.47
C TYR A 141 -33.66 26.36 -13.09
N MET A 142 -34.50 27.12 -13.79
CA MET A 142 -34.15 28.41 -14.41
C MET A 142 -32.85 28.36 -15.23
N GLN A 143 -32.64 27.27 -15.98
CA GLN A 143 -31.40 27.06 -16.75
C GLN A 143 -31.40 27.78 -18.11
N ALA A 144 -32.41 28.59 -18.40
CA ALA A 144 -32.52 29.38 -19.63
C ALA A 144 -31.33 30.33 -19.85
N SER A 145 -30.76 30.91 -18.79
CA SER A 145 -29.58 31.77 -18.86
C SER A 145 -28.30 30.99 -19.19
N SER A 146 -28.17 29.77 -18.66
CA SER A 146 -27.04 28.88 -18.93
C SER A 146 -27.09 28.28 -20.34
N PHE A 147 -28.28 27.99 -20.88
CA PHE A 147 -28.50 27.42 -22.21
C PHE A 147 -29.54 28.23 -23.01
N PRO A 148 -29.13 29.35 -23.64
CA PRO A 148 -30.05 30.25 -24.32
C PRO A 148 -30.49 29.77 -25.71
N LEU A 149 -29.68 28.94 -26.38
CA LEU A 149 -29.97 28.49 -27.74
C LEU A 149 -31.13 27.47 -27.76
N PRO A 150 -32.10 27.59 -28.69
CA PRO A 150 -33.21 26.64 -28.81
C PRO A 150 -32.75 25.18 -29.03
N GLU A 151 -31.63 25.00 -29.73
CA GLU A 151 -31.02 23.69 -29.96
C GLU A 151 -30.50 23.00 -28.68
N HIS A 152 -30.33 23.75 -27.59
CA HIS A 152 -29.87 23.22 -26.30
C HIS A 152 -31.03 22.86 -25.36
N ARG A 153 -32.29 22.98 -25.82
CA ARG A 153 -33.49 22.76 -25.00
C ARG A 153 -33.46 21.41 -24.27
N THR A 154 -33.12 20.34 -24.96
CA THR A 154 -33.08 18.98 -24.39
C THR A 154 -31.99 18.83 -23.34
N THR A 155 -30.89 19.60 -23.41
CA THR A 155 -29.82 19.66 -22.40
C THR A 155 -30.24 20.52 -21.21
N ARG A 156 -30.90 21.65 -21.47
CA ARG A 156 -31.43 22.56 -20.44
C ARG A 156 -32.43 21.88 -19.50
N LEU A 157 -33.29 21.02 -20.06
CA LEU A 157 -34.37 20.38 -19.30
C LEU A 157 -33.99 18.98 -18.78
N VAL A 158 -32.73 18.52 -18.86
CA VAL A 158 -32.40 17.11 -18.55
C VAL A 158 -32.73 16.73 -17.11
N ALA A 159 -32.38 17.58 -16.13
CA ALA A 159 -32.65 17.27 -14.73
C ALA A 159 -34.16 17.07 -14.48
N GLN A 160 -34.99 17.92 -15.08
CA GLN A 160 -36.46 17.78 -15.04
C GLN A 160 -36.92 16.55 -15.82
N GLY A 161 -36.35 16.27 -16.99
CA GLY A 161 -36.67 15.07 -17.77
C GLY A 161 -36.39 13.78 -16.99
N SER A 162 -35.26 13.68 -16.30
CA SER A 162 -34.94 12.55 -15.43
C SER A 162 -35.91 12.40 -14.25
N MET A 163 -36.32 13.51 -13.63
CA MET A 163 -37.35 13.49 -12.58
C MET A 163 -38.72 13.10 -13.12
N LEU A 164 -39.09 13.62 -14.29
CA LEU A 164 -40.35 13.34 -14.97
C LEU A 164 -40.46 11.85 -15.33
N TYR A 165 -39.38 11.24 -15.81
CA TYR A 165 -39.30 9.80 -16.04
C TYR A 165 -39.71 8.99 -14.79
N VAL A 166 -39.22 9.37 -13.61
CA VAL A 166 -39.58 8.71 -12.34
C VAL A 166 -41.03 9.03 -11.94
N CYS A 167 -41.45 10.30 -12.05
CA CYS A 167 -42.79 10.74 -11.67
C CYS A 167 -43.89 10.05 -12.49
N LEU A 168 -43.64 9.78 -13.78
CA LEU A 168 -44.60 9.12 -14.66
C LEU A 168 -44.98 7.70 -14.20
N TYR A 169 -44.12 7.00 -13.45
CA TYR A 169 -44.46 5.68 -12.91
C TYR A 169 -45.44 5.72 -11.73
N PHE A 170 -45.59 6.87 -11.07
CA PHE A 170 -46.65 7.05 -10.09
C PHE A 170 -48.00 7.40 -10.74
N ALA A 171 -48.00 7.76 -12.03
CA ALA A 171 -49.20 8.04 -12.84
C ALA A 171 -49.22 7.16 -14.13
N PRO A 172 -49.28 5.83 -14.02
CA PRO A 172 -49.10 4.92 -15.15
C PRO A 172 -50.19 5.03 -16.23
N GLN A 173 -51.33 5.68 -15.92
CA GLN A 173 -52.39 5.96 -16.90
C GLN A 173 -51.89 6.87 -18.02
N LEU A 174 -51.03 7.84 -17.73
CA LEU A 174 -50.43 8.73 -18.72
C LEU A 174 -49.60 7.94 -19.75
N LEU A 175 -48.77 7.00 -19.26
CA LEU A 175 -47.92 6.16 -20.11
C LEU A 175 -48.73 5.17 -20.99
N LYS A 176 -49.90 4.71 -20.53
CA LYS A 176 -50.72 3.70 -21.22
C LYS A 176 -51.75 4.31 -22.17
N GLY A 177 -52.46 5.36 -21.74
CA GLY A 177 -53.73 5.78 -22.34
C GLY A 177 -53.79 7.22 -22.87
N GLU A 178 -52.77 8.05 -22.63
CA GLU A 178 -52.80 9.47 -23.04
C GLU A 178 -51.72 9.81 -24.10
N PRO A 179 -52.00 9.56 -25.40
CA PRO A 179 -51.01 9.77 -26.45
C PRO A 179 -50.66 11.24 -26.70
N ALA A 180 -51.60 12.17 -26.53
CA ALA A 180 -51.36 13.60 -26.76
C ALA A 180 -50.38 14.17 -25.71
N THR A 181 -50.67 13.93 -24.43
CA THR A 181 -49.82 14.33 -23.30
C THR A 181 -48.43 13.72 -23.41
N MET A 182 -48.33 12.42 -23.75
CA MET A 182 -47.03 11.76 -23.92
C MET A 182 -46.23 12.29 -25.11
N ARG A 183 -46.88 12.71 -26.20
CA ARG A 183 -46.22 13.34 -27.34
C ARG A 183 -45.58 14.67 -26.95
N GLU A 184 -46.32 15.53 -26.23
CA GLU A 184 -45.80 16.80 -25.74
C GLU A 184 -44.59 16.60 -24.81
N ILE A 185 -44.67 15.64 -23.88
CA ILE A 185 -43.56 15.29 -22.99
C ILE A 185 -42.32 14.86 -23.79
N VAL A 186 -42.50 13.95 -24.75
CA VAL A 186 -41.39 13.43 -25.57
C VAL A 186 -40.78 14.52 -26.42
N ASP A 187 -41.58 15.33 -27.10
CA ASP A 187 -41.09 16.40 -27.98
C ASP A 187 -40.36 17.49 -27.17
N ARG A 188 -40.81 17.78 -25.94
CA ARG A 188 -40.17 18.80 -25.08
C ARG A 188 -38.87 18.30 -24.45
N HIS A 189 -38.88 17.11 -23.85
CA HIS A 189 -37.79 16.63 -22.97
C HIS A 189 -36.88 15.57 -23.62
N PHE A 190 -37.40 14.73 -24.52
CA PHE A 190 -36.71 13.53 -25.02
C PHE A 190 -36.56 13.48 -26.55
N SER A 191 -36.72 14.62 -27.24
CA SER A 191 -36.65 14.69 -28.70
C SER A 191 -35.30 14.29 -29.28
N GLU A 192 -34.22 14.45 -28.51
CA GLU A 192 -32.85 14.12 -28.94
C GLU A 192 -32.07 13.30 -27.90
N ASN A 193 -32.57 13.23 -26.67
CA ASN A 193 -31.97 12.58 -25.51
C ASN A 193 -32.90 11.47 -24.99
N TRP A 194 -33.00 10.36 -25.72
CA TRP A 194 -33.82 9.22 -25.29
C TRP A 194 -33.08 8.28 -24.33
N VAL A 195 -31.77 8.47 -24.20
CA VAL A 195 -30.93 7.80 -23.23
C VAL A 195 -30.64 8.77 -22.10
N ILE A 196 -31.23 8.54 -20.92
CA ILE A 196 -31.27 9.52 -19.82
C ILE A 196 -30.47 9.04 -18.61
N PRO A 197 -29.81 9.95 -17.87
CA PRO A 197 -29.17 9.61 -16.59
C PRO A 197 -30.21 9.69 -15.47
N ALA A 198 -30.55 8.55 -14.85
CA ALA A 198 -31.47 8.54 -13.70
C ALA A 198 -30.76 8.96 -12.40
N TYR A 199 -29.52 8.50 -12.18
CA TYR A 199 -28.70 8.90 -11.03
C TYR A 199 -27.20 8.58 -11.26
N MET A 200 -26.29 9.53 -11.08
CA MET A 200 -24.83 9.32 -11.08
C MET A 200 -24.26 8.45 -12.22
N GLY A 201 -24.79 8.62 -13.43
CA GLY A 201 -24.38 7.83 -14.60
C GLY A 201 -25.04 6.46 -14.73
N TYR A 202 -26.00 6.12 -13.87
CA TYR A 202 -26.96 5.06 -14.15
C TYR A 202 -27.88 5.51 -15.28
N VAL A 203 -27.70 4.90 -16.44
CA VAL A 203 -28.37 5.30 -17.68
C VAL A 203 -29.58 4.40 -17.97
N VAL A 204 -30.65 5.04 -18.41
CA VAL A 204 -31.89 4.40 -18.83
C VAL A 204 -32.16 4.68 -20.29
N ASP A 205 -32.40 3.63 -21.08
CA ASP A 205 -32.83 3.75 -22.47
C ASP A 205 -34.35 3.67 -22.56
N LEU A 206 -34.99 4.80 -22.87
CA LEU A 206 -36.44 4.93 -22.94
C LEU A 206 -37.04 4.06 -24.06
N SER A 207 -36.30 3.79 -25.15
CA SER A 207 -36.77 2.91 -26.24
C SER A 207 -37.07 1.49 -25.78
N VAL A 208 -36.39 1.04 -24.72
CA VAL A 208 -36.60 -0.27 -24.11
C VAL A 208 -37.57 -0.20 -22.94
N GLU A 209 -37.40 0.77 -22.04
CA GLU A 209 -38.22 0.86 -20.82
C GLU A 209 -39.68 1.25 -21.11
N TRP A 210 -39.94 2.04 -22.16
CA TRP A 210 -41.30 2.44 -22.55
C TRP A 210 -41.93 1.53 -23.60
N SER A 211 -41.23 0.49 -24.06
CA SER A 211 -41.72 -0.43 -25.11
C SER A 211 -43.04 -1.14 -24.76
N SER A 212 -43.31 -1.39 -23.47
CA SER A 212 -44.55 -2.01 -22.99
C SER A 212 -45.73 -1.04 -22.84
N TYR A 213 -45.52 0.25 -23.07
CA TYR A 213 -46.50 1.31 -22.83
C TYR A 213 -46.95 1.91 -24.17
N ALA A 214 -48.20 1.68 -24.57
CA ALA A 214 -48.67 2.03 -25.91
C ALA A 214 -48.54 3.53 -26.25
N ALA A 215 -49.01 4.43 -25.38
CA ALA A 215 -48.94 5.88 -25.61
C ALA A 215 -47.49 6.39 -25.62
N ALA A 216 -46.65 5.94 -24.67
CA ALA A 216 -45.25 6.33 -24.59
C ALA A 216 -44.39 5.78 -25.75
N ALA A 217 -44.61 4.53 -26.16
CA ALA A 217 -43.91 3.92 -27.29
C ALA A 217 -44.28 4.59 -28.61
N ALA A 218 -45.56 4.93 -28.81
CA ALA A 218 -46.01 5.66 -30.00
C ALA A 218 -45.40 7.07 -30.05
N ALA A 219 -45.35 7.79 -28.93
CA ALA A 219 -44.71 9.11 -28.84
C ALA A 219 -43.21 9.05 -29.17
N LEU A 220 -42.47 8.09 -28.59
CA LEU A 220 -41.05 7.89 -28.90
C LEU A 220 -40.82 7.45 -30.35
N GLY A 221 -41.70 6.63 -30.93
CA GLY A 221 -41.59 6.16 -32.31
C GLY A 221 -41.60 7.28 -33.35
N ASN A 222 -42.29 8.40 -33.06
CA ASN A 222 -42.31 9.58 -33.92
C ASN A 222 -40.95 10.28 -34.00
N VAL A 223 -40.15 10.16 -32.94
CA VAL A 223 -38.82 10.79 -32.83
C VAL A 223 -37.72 9.80 -33.22
N LEU A 224 -37.81 8.56 -32.76
CA LEU A 224 -36.77 7.54 -32.86
C LEU A 224 -36.93 6.66 -34.11
N SER A 225 -36.49 7.18 -35.25
CA SER A 225 -36.26 6.40 -36.47
C SER A 225 -34.77 6.18 -36.72
N ALA A 226 -34.39 5.13 -37.46
CA ALA A 226 -32.99 4.89 -37.82
C ALA A 226 -32.36 6.08 -38.59
N ALA A 227 -33.15 6.74 -39.44
CA ALA A 227 -32.73 7.93 -40.18
C ALA A 227 -32.55 9.16 -39.26
N ASN A 228 -33.44 9.35 -38.28
CA ASN A 228 -33.34 10.43 -37.31
C ASN A 228 -32.12 10.24 -36.41
N VAL A 229 -31.88 9.02 -35.91
CA VAL A 229 -30.71 8.69 -35.08
C VAL A 229 -29.40 8.96 -35.85
N GLN A 230 -29.32 8.60 -37.13
CA GLN A 230 -28.16 8.94 -37.98
C GLN A 230 -28.01 10.46 -38.14
N THR A 231 -29.11 11.19 -38.31
CA THR A 231 -29.10 12.65 -38.44
C THR A 231 -28.61 13.31 -37.15
N PHE A 232 -29.06 12.86 -35.99
CA PHE A 232 -28.59 13.33 -34.69
C PHE A 232 -27.10 13.04 -34.48
N ALA A 233 -26.65 11.82 -34.82
CA ALA A 233 -25.24 11.45 -34.74
C ALA A 233 -24.35 12.32 -35.64
N ARG A 234 -24.76 12.57 -36.89
CA ARG A 234 -24.04 13.47 -37.83
C ARG A 234 -23.98 14.90 -37.31
N ARG A 235 -25.08 15.43 -36.76
CA ARG A 235 -25.11 16.77 -36.19
C ARG A 235 -24.21 16.89 -34.97
N ASN A 236 -24.22 15.88 -34.08
CA ASN A 236 -23.29 15.82 -32.95
C ASN A 236 -21.82 15.75 -33.42
N LYS A 237 -21.52 14.96 -34.45
CA LYS A 237 -20.18 14.89 -35.05
C LYS A 237 -19.70 16.27 -35.51
N ARG A 238 -20.51 16.99 -36.29
CA ARG A 238 -20.18 18.35 -36.76
C ARG A 238 -19.95 19.31 -35.60
N ARG A 239 -20.84 19.30 -34.59
CA ARG A 239 -20.72 20.12 -33.38
C ARG A 239 -19.40 19.85 -32.65
N ALA A 240 -19.05 18.58 -32.45
CA ALA A 240 -17.82 18.18 -31.77
C ALA A 240 -16.56 18.59 -32.55
N VAL A 241 -16.54 18.49 -33.87
CA VAL A 241 -15.38 18.90 -34.70
C VAL A 241 -15.17 20.41 -34.61
N VAL A 242 -16.22 21.21 -34.80
CA VAL A 242 -16.15 22.67 -34.68
C VAL A 242 -15.75 23.11 -33.28
N ALA A 243 -16.30 22.45 -32.24
CA ALA A 243 -15.92 22.70 -30.86
C ALA A 243 -14.42 22.39 -30.63
N MET A 244 -13.94 21.27 -31.16
CA MET A 244 -12.54 20.86 -31.02
C MET A 244 -11.56 21.82 -31.71
N GLU A 245 -11.91 22.34 -32.89
CA GLU A 245 -11.11 23.36 -33.58
C GLU A 245 -11.02 24.66 -32.77
N LYS A 246 -12.15 25.12 -32.22
CA LYS A 246 -12.19 26.30 -31.34
C LYS A 246 -11.40 26.08 -30.05
N LEU A 247 -11.55 24.92 -29.42
CA LEU A 247 -10.81 24.55 -28.20
C LEU A 247 -9.31 24.59 -28.45
N ARG A 248 -8.83 23.98 -29.54
CA ARG A 248 -7.41 24.03 -29.92
C ARG A 248 -6.95 25.46 -30.15
N GLY A 249 -7.76 26.29 -30.81
CA GLY A 249 -7.46 27.70 -31.06
C GLY A 249 -7.34 28.55 -29.79
N PHE A 250 -8.20 28.32 -28.78
CA PHE A 250 -8.19 29.05 -27.51
C PHE A 250 -7.13 28.55 -26.53
N LEU A 251 -6.80 27.25 -26.57
CA LEU A 251 -5.85 26.63 -25.64
C LEU A 251 -4.38 26.76 -26.09
N THR A 252 -4.11 27.39 -27.23
CA THR A 252 -2.76 27.79 -27.64
C THR A 252 -2.09 28.63 -26.55
N GLN A 253 -0.84 28.31 -26.23
CA GLN A 253 -0.08 29.02 -25.20
C GLN A 253 -0.04 30.53 -25.46
N GLY A 254 -0.26 31.33 -24.41
CA GLY A 254 -0.17 32.79 -24.44
C GLY A 254 -1.38 33.53 -25.03
N ARG A 255 -2.38 32.82 -25.59
CA ARG A 255 -3.57 33.48 -26.18
C ARG A 255 -4.66 33.82 -25.16
N LEU A 256 -4.84 32.97 -24.17
CA LEU A 256 -5.87 33.11 -23.15
C LEU A 256 -5.35 34.00 -22.02
N ASP A 257 -5.42 35.32 -22.21
CA ASP A 257 -5.07 36.33 -21.20
C ASP A 257 -6.31 37.07 -20.68
N GLU A 258 -6.12 37.90 -19.64
CA GLU A 258 -7.22 38.67 -19.01
C GLU A 258 -7.93 39.59 -20.01
N LYS A 259 -7.17 40.21 -20.93
CA LYS A 259 -7.72 41.12 -21.94
C LYS A 259 -8.59 40.36 -22.96
N PHE A 260 -8.07 39.26 -23.49
CA PHE A 260 -8.77 38.41 -24.45
C PHE A 260 -10.05 37.82 -23.85
N LEU A 261 -10.03 37.42 -22.58
CA LEU A 261 -11.19 36.92 -21.85
C LEU A 261 -12.32 37.95 -21.82
N LEU A 262 -12.00 39.19 -21.45
CA LEU A 262 -12.99 40.28 -21.33
C LEU A 262 -13.55 40.68 -22.70
N ASP A 263 -12.73 40.63 -23.76
CA ASP A 263 -13.15 40.99 -25.11
C ASP A 263 -13.91 39.86 -25.84
N ASN A 264 -13.72 38.59 -25.45
CA ASN A 264 -14.27 37.42 -26.15
C ASN A 264 -15.13 36.49 -25.27
N LEU A 265 -15.68 37.01 -24.18
CA LEU A 265 -16.45 36.21 -23.20
C LEU A 265 -17.58 35.40 -23.85
N GLU A 266 -18.34 36.01 -24.75
CA GLU A 266 -19.47 35.35 -25.41
C GLU A 266 -19.02 34.16 -26.28
N ALA A 267 -17.92 34.32 -27.02
CA ALA A 267 -17.34 33.26 -27.84
C ALA A 267 -16.81 32.09 -26.99
N LEU A 268 -16.18 32.41 -25.85
CA LEU A 268 -15.67 31.42 -24.89
C LEU A 268 -16.82 30.64 -24.23
N MET A 269 -17.86 31.33 -23.76
CA MET A 269 -19.06 30.72 -23.18
C MET A 269 -19.80 29.86 -24.20
N SER A 270 -19.94 30.32 -25.44
CA SER A 270 -20.53 29.55 -26.54
C SER A 270 -19.75 28.26 -26.81
N CYS A 271 -18.42 28.35 -26.89
CA CYS A 271 -17.57 27.17 -27.09
C CYS A 271 -17.68 26.16 -25.93
N MET A 272 -17.76 26.65 -24.69
CA MET A 272 -17.93 25.79 -23.51
C MET A 272 -19.29 25.09 -23.51
N ARG A 273 -20.38 25.79 -23.86
CA ARG A 273 -21.73 25.19 -24.00
C ARG A 273 -21.76 24.12 -25.08
N GLU A 274 -21.32 24.45 -26.29
CA GLU A 274 -21.32 23.51 -27.43
C GLU A 274 -20.51 22.24 -27.14
N SER A 275 -19.35 22.39 -26.50
CA SER A 275 -18.51 21.27 -26.08
C SER A 275 -19.21 20.35 -25.08
N ASN A 276 -19.81 20.89 -24.01
CA ASN A 276 -20.51 20.10 -23.00
C ASN A 276 -21.76 19.42 -23.52
N VAL A 277 -22.54 20.12 -24.36
CA VAL A 277 -23.72 19.53 -25.01
C VAL A 277 -23.29 18.36 -25.91
N ALA A 278 -22.22 18.53 -26.69
CA ALA A 278 -21.70 17.47 -27.54
C ALA A 278 -21.19 16.26 -26.72
N LEU A 279 -20.44 16.51 -25.64
CA LEU A 279 -19.91 15.48 -24.73
C LEU A 279 -21.04 14.70 -24.06
N ARG A 280 -22.02 15.39 -23.47
CA ARG A 280 -23.15 14.76 -22.78
C ARG A 280 -23.90 13.79 -23.68
N TRP A 281 -24.21 14.24 -24.90
CA TRP A 281 -24.92 13.39 -25.86
C TRP A 281 -24.11 12.14 -26.22
N ARG A 282 -22.79 12.26 -26.45
CA ARG A 282 -21.92 11.11 -26.77
C ARG A 282 -21.85 10.09 -25.64
N PHE A 283 -21.58 10.55 -24.41
CA PHE A 283 -21.47 9.68 -23.23
C PHE A 283 -22.76 8.88 -22.98
N LEU A 284 -23.92 9.54 -23.04
CA LEU A 284 -25.20 8.89 -22.79
C LEU A 284 -25.55 7.88 -23.89
N HIS A 285 -25.51 8.31 -25.16
CA HIS A 285 -25.99 7.50 -26.27
C HIS A 285 -25.04 6.37 -26.66
N ALA A 286 -23.78 6.39 -26.21
CA ALA A 286 -22.88 5.23 -26.31
C ALA A 286 -23.46 3.97 -25.63
N ARG A 287 -24.28 4.13 -24.58
CA ARG A 287 -24.95 3.02 -23.87
C ARG A 287 -26.37 2.71 -24.36
N ALA A 288 -26.79 3.22 -25.52
CA ALA A 288 -28.07 2.84 -26.13
C ALA A 288 -28.21 1.30 -26.17
N ARG A 289 -29.32 0.74 -25.68
CA ARG A 289 -29.54 -0.71 -25.58
C ARG A 289 -29.91 -1.34 -26.91
N SER A 290 -30.61 -0.60 -27.76
CA SER A 290 -30.90 -1.01 -29.14
C SER A 290 -29.61 -1.15 -29.96
N LYS A 291 -29.36 -2.36 -30.47
CA LYS A 291 -28.17 -2.65 -31.29
C LYS A 291 -28.12 -1.80 -32.56
N ALA A 292 -29.25 -1.61 -33.24
CA ALA A 292 -29.35 -0.82 -34.46
C ALA A 292 -28.98 0.66 -34.25
N TYR A 293 -29.45 1.26 -33.15
CA TYR A 293 -29.14 2.65 -32.82
C TYR A 293 -27.67 2.80 -32.40
N ARG A 294 -27.15 1.87 -31.60
CA ARG A 294 -25.75 1.90 -31.16
C ARG A 294 -24.79 1.81 -32.35
N GLU A 295 -25.05 0.91 -33.29
CA GLU A 295 -24.22 0.78 -34.51
C GLU A 295 -24.31 2.01 -35.41
N ALA A 296 -25.49 2.63 -35.54
CA ALA A 296 -25.64 3.89 -36.27
C ALA A 296 -24.84 5.04 -35.62
N ILE A 297 -24.82 5.11 -34.29
CA ILE A 297 -24.06 6.10 -33.53
C ILE A 297 -22.55 5.85 -33.68
N HIS A 298 -22.06 4.64 -33.46
CA HIS A 298 -20.63 4.34 -33.59
C HIS A 298 -20.09 4.49 -35.02
N ARG A 299 -20.93 4.32 -36.04
CA ARG A 299 -20.52 4.53 -37.44
C ARG A 299 -20.31 6.01 -37.77
N GLU A 300 -21.18 6.87 -37.25
CA GLU A 300 -21.20 8.29 -37.59
C GLU A 300 -20.35 9.12 -36.62
N CYS A 301 -20.50 8.89 -35.30
CA CYS A 301 -19.69 9.51 -34.27
C CYS A 301 -18.29 8.89 -34.22
N ALA A 302 -17.33 9.72 -33.81
CA ALA A 302 -15.93 9.37 -33.86
C ALA A 302 -15.49 8.41 -32.74
N SER A 303 -14.23 7.98 -32.81
CA SER A 303 -13.63 7.03 -31.87
C SER A 303 -13.75 7.47 -30.41
N ASP A 304 -13.69 6.50 -29.51
CA ASP A 304 -13.64 6.75 -28.06
C ASP A 304 -12.47 7.67 -27.70
N ASP A 305 -11.37 7.59 -28.45
CA ASP A 305 -10.20 8.44 -28.31
C ASP A 305 -10.49 9.92 -28.56
N GLU A 306 -11.25 10.24 -29.61
CA GLU A 306 -11.66 11.63 -29.89
C GLU A 306 -12.63 12.17 -28.83
N THR A 307 -13.50 11.31 -28.29
CA THR A 307 -14.44 11.70 -27.24
C THR A 307 -13.70 12.06 -25.95
N ILE A 308 -12.65 11.28 -25.60
CA ILE A 308 -11.77 11.61 -24.48
C ILE A 308 -10.92 12.86 -24.76
N ALA A 309 -10.43 13.04 -25.99
CA ALA A 309 -9.72 14.27 -26.36
C ALA A 309 -10.60 15.51 -26.13
N LEU A 310 -11.86 15.44 -26.58
CA LEU A 310 -12.83 16.51 -26.37
C LEU A 310 -13.05 16.75 -24.87
N LEU A 311 -13.19 15.70 -24.06
CA LEU A 311 -13.36 15.83 -22.60
C LEU A 311 -12.17 16.54 -21.95
N LEU A 312 -10.94 16.11 -22.26
CA LEU A 312 -9.71 16.66 -21.68
C LEU A 312 -9.54 18.14 -22.01
N GLN A 313 -9.69 18.50 -23.30
CA GLN A 313 -9.53 19.88 -23.76
C GLN A 313 -10.66 20.79 -23.23
N THR A 314 -11.90 20.28 -23.20
CA THR A 314 -13.03 21.03 -22.64
C THR A 314 -12.81 21.31 -21.15
N SER A 315 -12.41 20.29 -20.37
CA SER A 315 -12.13 20.44 -18.94
C SER A 315 -10.99 21.43 -18.69
N GLN A 316 -9.95 21.43 -19.55
CA GLN A 316 -8.83 22.36 -19.45
C GLN A 316 -9.26 23.82 -19.69
N LEU A 317 -10.10 24.07 -20.69
CA LEU A 317 -10.65 25.41 -20.95
C LEU A 317 -11.49 25.89 -19.76
N GLU A 318 -12.42 25.05 -19.31
CA GLU A 318 -13.30 25.36 -18.17
C GLU A 318 -12.52 25.74 -16.91
N TRP A 319 -11.52 24.93 -16.57
CA TRP A 319 -10.69 25.19 -15.40
C TRP A 319 -9.95 26.52 -15.51
N ARG A 320 -9.32 26.81 -16.66
CA ARG A 320 -8.63 28.08 -16.89
C ARG A 320 -9.58 29.28 -16.83
N LEU A 321 -10.75 29.18 -17.47
CA LEU A 321 -11.75 30.24 -17.49
C LEU A 321 -12.26 30.54 -16.09
N LYS A 322 -12.65 29.52 -15.32
CA LYS A 322 -13.10 29.68 -13.93
C LYS A 322 -12.03 30.32 -13.06
N ALA A 323 -10.79 29.83 -13.14
CA ALA A 323 -9.68 30.38 -12.35
C ALA A 323 -9.40 31.87 -12.66
N MET A 324 -9.44 32.27 -13.93
CA MET A 324 -9.28 33.67 -14.32
C MET A 324 -10.47 34.52 -13.84
N PHE A 325 -11.71 34.03 -13.98
CA PHE A 325 -12.89 34.75 -13.52
C PHE A 325 -12.96 34.89 -12.00
N GLU A 326 -12.57 33.87 -11.24
CA GLU A 326 -12.48 33.95 -9.77
C GLU A 326 -11.46 35.01 -9.35
N THR A 327 -10.32 35.10 -10.04
CA THR A 327 -9.30 36.11 -9.77
C THR A 327 -9.81 37.51 -10.11
N LEU A 328 -10.49 37.67 -11.25
CA LEU A 328 -11.12 38.92 -11.66
C LEU A 328 -12.20 39.39 -10.69
N LEU A 329 -13.06 38.49 -10.20
CA LEU A 329 -14.09 38.81 -9.21
C LEU A 329 -13.47 39.24 -7.89
N ARG A 330 -12.41 38.56 -7.44
CA ARG A 330 -11.68 38.92 -6.21
C ARG A 330 -11.02 40.28 -6.29
N GLU A 331 -10.45 40.62 -7.45
CA GLU A 331 -9.73 41.88 -7.67
C GLU A 331 -10.63 43.03 -8.15
N LYS A 332 -11.91 42.76 -8.47
CA LYS A 332 -12.87 43.70 -9.08
C LYS A 332 -12.90 45.06 -8.37
N ALA A 333 -13.05 45.07 -7.05
CA ALA A 333 -13.15 46.31 -6.26
C ALA A 333 -11.86 47.13 -6.31
N SER A 334 -10.71 46.47 -6.13
CA SER A 334 -9.40 47.13 -6.15
C SER A 334 -9.05 47.69 -7.53
N LYS A 335 -9.31 46.93 -8.60
CA LYS A 335 -9.06 47.36 -9.98
C LYS A 335 -9.96 48.53 -10.38
N TRP A 336 -11.25 48.47 -10.03
CA TRP A 336 -12.18 49.56 -10.27
C TRP A 336 -11.72 50.86 -9.60
N GLN A 337 -11.37 50.79 -8.32
CA GLN A 337 -10.97 51.98 -7.57
C GLN A 337 -9.67 52.59 -8.08
N ALA A 338 -8.66 51.75 -8.37
CA ALA A 338 -7.41 52.21 -8.95
C ALA A 338 -7.61 52.89 -10.32
N CYS A 339 -8.40 52.30 -11.22
CA CYS A 339 -8.69 52.91 -12.51
C CYS A 339 -9.51 54.20 -12.38
N ARG A 340 -10.46 54.27 -11.43
CA ARG A 340 -11.27 55.48 -11.18
C ARG A 340 -10.40 56.63 -10.68
N GLU A 341 -9.56 56.37 -9.68
CA GLU A 341 -8.67 57.37 -9.10
C GLU A 341 -7.66 57.88 -10.14
N GLN A 342 -6.99 56.98 -10.87
CA GLN A 342 -6.04 57.37 -11.92
C GLN A 342 -6.69 58.12 -13.08
N SER A 343 -7.91 57.75 -13.50
CA SER A 343 -8.63 58.45 -14.56
C SER A 343 -9.04 59.86 -14.12
N ALA A 344 -9.56 60.00 -12.91
CA ALA A 344 -9.97 61.28 -12.36
C ALA A 344 -8.77 62.21 -12.11
N GLU A 345 -7.65 61.67 -11.62
CA GLU A 345 -6.40 62.41 -11.41
C GLU A 345 -5.82 62.93 -12.72
N ARG A 346 -5.71 62.08 -13.75
CA ARG A 346 -5.22 62.49 -15.08
C ARG A 346 -6.09 63.56 -15.75
N LEU A 347 -7.42 63.48 -15.61
CA LEU A 347 -8.33 64.52 -16.09
C LEU A 347 -8.19 65.82 -15.30
N LYS A 348 -7.88 65.74 -14.00
CA LYS A 348 -7.60 66.91 -13.16
C LYS A 348 -6.25 67.55 -13.52
N GLU A 349 -5.23 66.75 -13.82
CA GLU A 349 -3.94 67.22 -14.33
C GLU A 349 -4.08 67.90 -15.70
N LEU A 350 -4.89 67.33 -16.60
CA LEU A 350 -5.23 67.98 -17.87
C LEU A 350 -5.97 69.31 -17.66
N SER A 351 -6.90 69.36 -16.71
CA SER A 351 -7.55 70.63 -16.32
C SER A 351 -6.53 71.67 -15.83
N GLN A 352 -5.55 71.27 -15.01
CA GLN A 352 -4.47 72.14 -14.55
C GLN A 352 -3.52 72.56 -15.68
N TYR A 353 -3.23 71.69 -16.64
CA TYR A 353 -2.37 71.99 -17.80
C TYR A 353 -2.90 73.19 -18.62
N PHE A 354 -4.22 73.32 -18.79
CA PHE A 354 -4.84 74.44 -19.52
C PHE A 354 -5.01 75.74 -18.70
N THR A 355 -4.62 75.78 -17.42
CA THR A 355 -4.61 77.02 -16.61
C THR A 355 -3.48 77.98 -17.00
N GLY A 356 -2.41 77.45 -17.64
CA GLY A 356 -1.24 78.23 -18.06
C GLY A 356 -0.25 78.56 -16.94
N GLU A 357 -0.47 78.07 -15.72
CA GLU A 357 0.39 78.34 -14.53
C GLU A 357 1.50 77.30 -14.33
N VAL A 358 1.56 76.26 -15.17
CA VAL A 358 2.57 75.20 -15.09
C VAL A 358 3.90 75.68 -15.67
N LEU A 359 4.91 75.83 -14.81
CA LEU A 359 6.19 76.52 -15.04
C LEU A 359 7.07 76.01 -16.21
N LEU A 360 6.76 74.87 -16.84
CA LEU A 360 7.63 74.18 -17.81
C LEU A 360 7.06 74.07 -19.24
N THR A 361 5.80 74.44 -19.48
CA THR A 361 5.12 74.26 -20.79
C THR A 361 4.36 75.53 -21.21
N ARG A 362 4.70 76.10 -22.38
CA ARG A 362 4.02 77.28 -22.95
C ARG A 362 2.70 76.85 -23.60
N VAL A 363 1.62 76.85 -22.84
CA VAL A 363 0.26 76.50 -23.30
C VAL A 363 -0.62 77.75 -23.26
N ARG A 364 -1.47 77.94 -24.28
CA ARG A 364 -2.48 79.01 -24.26
C ARG A 364 -3.55 78.66 -23.22
N ARG A 365 -3.80 79.57 -22.27
CA ARG A 365 -4.85 79.43 -21.26
C ARG A 365 -6.22 79.38 -21.93
N ASP A 366 -7.00 78.35 -21.63
CA ASP A 366 -8.37 78.19 -22.12
C ASP A 366 -9.30 77.84 -20.94
N GLU A 367 -10.07 78.82 -20.47
CA GLU A 367 -10.99 78.64 -19.34
C GLU A 367 -12.14 77.67 -19.64
N SER A 368 -12.48 77.47 -20.91
CA SER A 368 -13.54 76.54 -21.32
C SER A 368 -13.09 75.08 -21.14
N MET A 369 -11.86 74.77 -21.55
CA MET A 369 -11.26 73.44 -21.39
C MET A 369 -10.96 73.11 -19.93
N VAL A 370 -10.51 74.08 -19.13
CA VAL A 370 -10.29 73.91 -17.68
C VAL A 370 -11.58 73.45 -16.98
N LYS A 371 -12.69 74.17 -17.21
CA LYS A 371 -14.00 73.82 -16.63
C LYS A 371 -14.53 72.49 -17.15
N TRP A 372 -14.33 72.20 -18.43
CA TRP A 372 -14.78 70.96 -19.04
C TRP A 372 -14.06 69.73 -18.45
N PHE A 373 -12.72 69.70 -18.46
CA PHE A 373 -11.94 68.60 -17.90
C PHE A 373 -12.17 68.41 -16.40
N ALA A 374 -12.33 69.50 -15.62
CA ALA A 374 -12.68 69.42 -14.20
C ALA A 374 -14.08 68.81 -13.98
N GLY A 375 -15.06 69.18 -14.80
CA GLY A 375 -16.42 68.61 -14.76
C GLY A 375 -16.43 67.11 -15.13
N VAL A 376 -15.66 66.72 -16.15
CA VAL A 376 -15.52 65.30 -16.53
C VAL A 376 -14.81 64.52 -15.42
N ALA A 377 -13.74 65.06 -14.81
CA ALA A 377 -13.06 64.44 -13.68
C ALA A 377 -13.99 64.21 -12.47
N GLN A 378 -14.83 65.18 -12.14
CA GLN A 378 -15.82 65.06 -11.07
C GLN A 378 -16.88 64.00 -11.39
N THR A 379 -17.31 63.94 -12.66
CA THR A 379 -18.25 62.91 -13.14
C THR A 379 -17.64 61.51 -13.01
N VAL A 380 -16.37 61.33 -13.40
CA VAL A 380 -15.63 60.07 -13.26
C VAL A 380 -15.45 59.67 -11.79
N ALA A 381 -15.13 60.63 -10.90
CA ALA A 381 -15.00 60.38 -9.47
C ALA A 381 -16.32 59.94 -8.81
N SER A 382 -17.46 60.39 -9.33
CA SER A 382 -18.80 60.01 -8.85
C SER A 382 -19.31 58.66 -9.36
N LEU A 383 -18.56 57.97 -10.23
CA LEU A 383 -18.96 56.66 -10.74
C LEU A 383 -18.84 55.58 -9.67
N ASP A 384 -19.88 54.74 -9.60
CA ASP A 384 -19.97 53.61 -8.69
C ASP A 384 -20.22 52.29 -9.43
N TYR A 385 -19.73 51.20 -8.86
CA TYR A 385 -19.74 49.85 -9.44
C TYR A 385 -20.79 48.91 -8.84
N GLU A 386 -21.65 49.39 -7.92
CA GLU A 386 -22.74 48.60 -7.35
C GLU A 386 -23.62 47.97 -8.44
N GLU A 387 -24.02 46.69 -8.24
CA GLU A 387 -24.64 45.87 -9.28
C GLU A 387 -25.98 46.43 -9.79
N GLU A 388 -26.74 47.11 -8.93
CA GLU A 388 -28.01 47.77 -9.29
C GLU A 388 -27.83 48.94 -10.28
N HIS A 389 -26.62 49.50 -10.38
CA HIS A 389 -26.32 50.65 -11.21
C HIS A 389 -25.31 50.36 -12.34
N ALA A 390 -24.82 49.11 -12.45
CA ALA A 390 -23.79 48.70 -13.42
C ALA A 390 -24.10 49.08 -14.88
N THR A 391 -25.35 48.93 -15.33
CA THR A 391 -25.76 49.28 -16.71
C THR A 391 -25.81 50.79 -16.94
N VAL A 392 -26.20 51.57 -15.93
CA VAL A 392 -26.24 53.03 -15.99
C VAL A 392 -24.82 53.61 -15.95
N THR A 393 -24.00 53.13 -15.02
CA THR A 393 -22.57 53.46 -14.93
C THR A 393 -21.85 53.12 -16.23
N GLY A 394 -22.12 51.94 -16.82
CA GLY A 394 -21.52 51.53 -18.10
C GLY A 394 -21.98 52.35 -19.32
N ARG A 395 -23.16 52.98 -19.29
CA ARG A 395 -23.58 53.96 -20.31
C ARG A 395 -22.86 55.29 -20.13
N LYS A 396 -22.81 55.80 -18.90
CA LYS A 396 -22.07 57.03 -18.56
C LYS A 396 -20.59 56.95 -18.94
N ILE A 397 -19.94 55.82 -18.68
CA ILE A 397 -18.53 55.61 -19.09
C ILE A 397 -18.38 55.70 -20.62
N ARG A 398 -19.29 55.10 -21.38
CA ARG A 398 -19.25 55.17 -22.86
C ARG A 398 -19.48 56.58 -23.37
N GLU A 399 -20.37 57.34 -22.75
CA GLU A 399 -20.57 58.76 -23.07
C GLU A 399 -19.30 59.57 -22.81
N ILE A 400 -18.62 59.33 -21.69
CA ILE A 400 -17.34 60.00 -21.36
C ILE A 400 -16.24 59.62 -22.36
N ILE A 401 -16.11 58.34 -22.74
CA ILE A 401 -15.12 57.91 -23.74
C ILE A 401 -15.38 58.61 -25.08
N ARG A 402 -16.63 58.65 -25.53
CA ARG A 402 -17.02 59.33 -26.77
C ARG A 402 -16.76 60.83 -26.69
N ALA A 403 -17.05 61.46 -25.56
CA ALA A 403 -16.78 62.87 -25.35
C ALA A 403 -15.27 63.19 -25.39
N LEU A 404 -14.42 62.29 -24.86
CA LEU A 404 -12.96 62.41 -24.95
C LEU A 404 -12.43 62.17 -26.38
N GLU A 405 -13.08 61.28 -27.16
CA GLU A 405 -12.78 61.09 -28.59
C GLU A 405 -13.15 62.31 -29.43
N GLU A 406 -14.31 62.92 -29.19
CA GLU A 406 -14.76 64.13 -29.89
C GLU A 406 -13.87 65.35 -29.55
N VAL A 407 -13.38 65.45 -28.32
CA VAL A 407 -12.46 66.52 -27.88
C VAL A 407 -11.07 66.39 -28.51
N GLU A 408 -10.64 65.19 -28.88
CA GLU A 408 -9.35 65.00 -29.58
C GLU A 408 -9.34 65.65 -30.99
N GLY A 409 -10.51 65.85 -31.61
CA GLY A 409 -10.67 66.44 -32.94
C GLY A 409 -10.64 67.98 -33.00
N PHE A 410 -10.45 68.69 -31.88
CA PHE A 410 -10.25 70.14 -31.91
C PHE A 410 -8.82 70.48 -32.36
N GLU A 411 -8.66 71.37 -33.35
CA GLU A 411 -7.34 71.77 -33.92
C GLU A 411 -6.30 72.16 -32.85
N GLN A 412 -6.72 72.76 -31.74
CA GLN A 412 -5.84 73.20 -30.64
C GLN A 412 -5.26 72.03 -29.81
N LEU A 413 -5.91 70.87 -29.83
CA LEU A 413 -5.51 69.66 -29.10
C LEU A 413 -4.76 68.68 -30.01
N GLU A 414 -4.94 68.81 -31.33
CA GLU A 414 -4.25 67.97 -32.31
C GLU A 414 -2.73 68.20 -32.34
N GLU A 415 -2.27 69.42 -32.05
CA GLU A 415 -0.87 69.82 -32.08
C GLU A 415 -0.04 69.28 -30.89
N SER A 416 -0.67 68.92 -29.77
CA SER A 416 0.02 68.45 -28.56
C SER A 416 0.01 66.93 -28.44
N LEU A 417 1.14 66.30 -28.78
CA LEU A 417 1.36 64.86 -28.64
C LEU A 417 1.17 64.35 -27.19
N GLN A 418 1.54 65.17 -26.21
CA GLN A 418 1.40 64.83 -24.78
C GLN A 418 -0.07 64.72 -24.37
N VAL A 419 -0.91 65.66 -24.82
CA VAL A 419 -2.34 65.63 -24.50
C VAL A 419 -3.03 64.44 -25.18
N LYS A 420 -2.67 64.12 -26.43
CA LYS A 420 -3.14 62.89 -27.11
C LYS A 420 -2.79 61.62 -26.35
N SER A 421 -1.56 61.50 -25.84
CA SER A 421 -1.15 60.35 -25.02
C SER A 421 -1.96 60.26 -23.71
N PHE A 422 -2.19 61.39 -23.03
CA PHE A 422 -2.98 61.42 -21.79
C PHE A 422 -4.45 61.08 -22.02
N LEU A 423 -5.06 61.58 -23.10
CA LEU A 423 -6.42 61.26 -23.49
C LEU A 423 -6.56 59.77 -23.85
N GLU A 424 -5.62 59.22 -24.61
CA GLU A 424 -5.62 57.79 -24.96
C GLU A 424 -5.49 56.89 -23.72
N ASP A 425 -4.57 57.21 -22.82
CA ASP A 425 -4.42 56.46 -21.57
C ASP A 425 -5.68 56.56 -20.69
N THR A 426 -6.29 57.74 -20.60
CA THR A 426 -7.54 57.95 -19.84
C THR A 426 -8.68 57.15 -20.45
N ARG A 427 -8.80 57.13 -21.79
CA ARG A 427 -9.75 56.24 -22.49
C ARG A 427 -9.48 54.78 -22.19
N ASN A 428 -8.20 54.37 -22.14
CA ASN A 428 -7.84 52.99 -21.83
C ASN A 428 -8.20 52.59 -20.40
N LEU A 429 -7.99 53.47 -19.41
CA LEU A 429 -8.45 53.27 -18.04
C LEU A 429 -9.98 53.21 -17.95
N LEU A 430 -10.70 54.09 -18.65
CA LEU A 430 -12.17 54.06 -18.72
C LEU A 430 -12.71 52.81 -19.43
N ARG A 431 -12.06 52.34 -20.49
CA ARG A 431 -12.36 51.05 -21.15
C ARG A 431 -12.14 49.89 -20.18
N GLN A 432 -11.09 49.94 -19.35
CA GLN A 432 -10.84 48.93 -18.31
C GLN A 432 -11.91 48.98 -17.19
N MET A 433 -12.34 50.17 -16.78
CA MET A 433 -13.47 50.36 -15.85
C MET A 433 -14.76 49.75 -16.42
N LEU A 434 -15.08 50.03 -17.68
CA LEU A 434 -16.25 49.48 -18.37
C LEU A 434 -16.23 47.95 -18.40
N ARG A 435 -15.06 47.35 -18.70
CA ARG A 435 -14.87 45.91 -18.67
C ARG A 435 -15.07 45.32 -17.27
N THR A 436 -14.55 45.99 -16.24
CA THR A 436 -14.61 45.56 -14.84
C THR A 436 -16.05 45.55 -14.29
N VAL A 437 -16.89 46.51 -14.71
CA VAL A 437 -18.31 46.59 -14.31
C VAL A 437 -19.12 45.43 -14.87
N ASN A 438 -18.81 44.97 -16.09
CA ASN A 438 -19.53 43.89 -16.76
C ASN A 438 -19.22 42.49 -16.18
N ILE A 439 -18.28 42.36 -15.25
CA ILE A 439 -17.96 41.10 -14.57
C ILE A 439 -18.99 40.87 -13.46
N THR A 440 -19.95 39.98 -13.70
CA THR A 440 -21.01 39.64 -12.74
C THR A 440 -20.82 38.23 -12.17
N GLY A 441 -21.29 38.00 -10.94
CA GLY A 441 -21.30 36.66 -10.33
C GLY A 441 -22.16 35.65 -11.10
N ASP A 442 -23.18 36.13 -11.84
CA ASP A 442 -24.07 35.29 -12.64
C ASP A 442 -23.33 34.46 -13.69
N VAL A 443 -22.26 35.01 -14.29
CA VAL A 443 -21.46 34.28 -15.28
C VAL A 443 -20.79 33.06 -14.63
N MET A 444 -20.35 33.16 -13.38
CA MET A 444 -19.77 32.04 -12.64
C MET A 444 -20.81 30.96 -12.38
N SER A 445 -22.01 31.35 -11.93
CA SER A 445 -23.12 30.41 -11.75
C SER A 445 -23.51 29.71 -13.06
N GLN A 446 -23.51 30.44 -14.18
CA GLN A 446 -23.72 29.85 -15.50
C GLN A 446 -22.61 28.85 -15.86
N MET A 447 -21.33 29.18 -15.60
CA MET A 447 -20.22 28.27 -15.83
C MET A 447 -20.39 26.97 -15.03
N GLU A 448 -20.73 27.04 -13.74
CA GLU A 448 -20.98 25.87 -12.90
C GLU A 448 -22.04 24.94 -13.48
N ASN A 449 -23.20 25.49 -13.86
CA ASN A 449 -24.29 24.72 -14.48
C ASN A 449 -23.89 24.05 -15.80
N ILE A 450 -23.08 24.72 -16.62
CA ILE A 450 -22.63 24.18 -17.92
C ILE A 450 -21.60 23.07 -17.75
N THR A 451 -20.75 23.14 -16.72
CA THR A 451 -19.65 22.21 -16.48
C THR A 451 -20.03 20.89 -15.79
N ASP A 452 -21.30 20.69 -15.45
CA ASP A 452 -21.78 19.45 -14.80
C ASP A 452 -21.37 18.19 -15.57
N LEU A 453 -20.68 17.26 -14.89
CA LEU A 453 -20.30 15.94 -15.40
C LEU A 453 -20.84 14.81 -14.51
N ALA A 454 -21.78 15.06 -13.59
CA ALA A 454 -22.30 14.03 -12.68
C ALA A 454 -22.93 12.83 -13.40
N TYR A 455 -23.47 13.04 -14.61
CA TYR A 455 -23.98 11.98 -15.48
C TYR A 455 -22.89 11.04 -16.01
N GLY A 456 -21.62 11.45 -15.99
CA GLY A 456 -20.48 10.73 -16.56
C GLY A 456 -19.85 9.71 -15.62
N TRP A 457 -20.19 9.69 -14.33
CA TRP A 457 -19.45 8.93 -13.31
C TRP A 457 -19.33 7.42 -13.62
N GLU A 458 -20.45 6.71 -13.75
CA GLU A 458 -20.41 5.28 -14.13
C GLU A 458 -19.94 5.05 -15.58
N LEU A 459 -20.12 6.04 -16.46
CA LEU A 459 -19.80 5.96 -17.88
C LEU A 459 -18.29 6.03 -18.14
N LEU A 460 -17.56 6.81 -17.34
CA LEU A 460 -16.11 6.99 -17.48
C LEU A 460 -15.31 5.71 -17.23
N ASN A 461 -15.87 4.75 -16.50
CA ASN A 461 -15.23 3.44 -16.33
C ASN A 461 -15.05 2.70 -17.67
N ASP A 462 -15.92 2.92 -18.66
CA ASP A 462 -15.83 2.29 -19.98
C ASP A 462 -14.62 2.82 -20.77
N TYR A 463 -14.22 4.07 -20.50
CA TYR A 463 -13.11 4.75 -21.16
C TYR A 463 -11.77 4.63 -20.40
N MET A 464 -11.73 3.86 -19.31
CA MET A 464 -10.53 3.74 -18.48
C MET A 464 -9.32 3.25 -19.26
N ALA A 465 -9.51 2.27 -20.15
CA ALA A 465 -8.43 1.75 -20.99
C ALA A 465 -7.88 2.80 -21.96
N VAL A 466 -8.74 3.65 -22.52
CA VAL A 466 -8.36 4.74 -23.44
C VAL A 466 -7.60 5.83 -22.68
N LEU A 467 -8.08 6.21 -21.49
CA LEU A 467 -7.39 7.17 -20.62
C LEU A 467 -6.00 6.66 -20.22
N GLN A 468 -5.89 5.39 -19.84
CA GLN A 468 -4.61 4.78 -19.52
C GLN A 468 -3.69 4.75 -20.74
N ALA A 469 -4.17 4.29 -21.91
CA ALA A 469 -3.40 4.25 -23.15
C ALA A 469 -2.82 5.61 -23.55
N ARG A 470 -3.61 6.69 -23.44
CA ARG A 470 -3.13 8.06 -23.69
C ARG A 470 -1.99 8.48 -22.75
N ILE A 471 -2.07 8.09 -21.48
CA ILE A 471 -0.99 8.35 -20.51
C ILE A 471 0.27 7.52 -20.84
N GLU A 472 0.11 6.30 -21.37
CA GLU A 472 1.25 5.48 -21.81
C GLU A 472 1.98 6.09 -23.00
N GLU A 473 1.22 6.71 -23.92
CA GLU A 473 1.74 7.41 -25.09
C GLU A 473 2.38 8.76 -24.71
N ASP A 474 1.67 9.59 -23.96
CA ASP A 474 2.13 10.91 -23.50
C ASP A 474 1.80 11.16 -22.01
N PRO A 475 2.81 11.08 -21.12
CA PRO A 475 2.64 11.34 -19.69
C PRO A 475 2.23 12.78 -19.36
N GLN A 476 2.46 13.77 -20.24
CA GLN A 476 2.02 15.15 -20.00
C GLN A 476 0.50 15.28 -20.04
N THR A 477 -0.22 14.30 -20.59
CA THR A 477 -1.69 14.21 -20.53
C THR A 477 -2.22 14.26 -19.09
N VAL A 478 -1.41 13.87 -18.09
CA VAL A 478 -1.78 13.96 -16.66
C VAL A 478 -2.13 15.40 -16.23
N VAL A 479 -1.49 16.41 -16.82
CA VAL A 479 -1.82 17.82 -16.57
C VAL A 479 -3.25 18.13 -17.01
N LEU A 480 -3.69 17.61 -18.16
CA LEU A 480 -5.07 17.75 -18.65
C LEU A 480 -6.06 16.90 -17.84
N LEU A 481 -5.61 15.75 -17.32
CA LEU A 481 -6.42 14.92 -16.44
C LEU A 481 -6.74 15.62 -15.12
N ARG A 482 -5.82 16.44 -14.60
CA ARG A 482 -6.08 17.25 -13.41
C ARG A 482 -7.35 18.10 -13.55
N ALA A 483 -7.47 18.82 -14.67
CA ALA A 483 -8.66 19.64 -14.96
C ALA A 483 -9.92 18.78 -15.08
N THR A 484 -9.79 17.57 -15.66
CA THR A 484 -10.90 16.60 -15.76
C THR A 484 -11.32 16.04 -14.40
N PHE A 485 -10.37 15.81 -13.48
CA PHE A 485 -10.67 15.37 -12.12
C PHE A 485 -11.37 16.47 -11.30
N LEU A 486 -10.99 17.73 -11.50
CA LEU A 486 -11.70 18.86 -10.91
C LEU A 486 -13.11 19.00 -11.48
N LYS A 487 -13.30 18.80 -12.78
CA LYS A 487 -14.64 18.73 -13.39
C LYS A 487 -15.49 17.60 -12.81
N LEU A 488 -14.88 16.45 -12.52
CA LEU A 488 -15.56 15.32 -11.88
C LEU A 488 -15.97 15.58 -10.43
N ALA A 489 -15.45 16.62 -9.77
CA ALA A 489 -15.92 16.99 -8.45
C ALA A 489 -17.43 17.35 -8.44
N SER A 490 -18.02 17.69 -9.60
CA SER A 490 -19.47 17.91 -9.75
C SER A 490 -20.34 16.73 -9.32
N ILE A 491 -19.80 15.51 -9.19
CA ILE A 491 -20.53 14.36 -8.61
C ILE A 491 -20.96 14.60 -7.15
N LEU A 492 -20.26 15.47 -6.43
CA LEU A 492 -20.53 15.81 -5.04
C LEU A 492 -21.71 16.79 -4.93
N ASP A 493 -21.84 17.70 -5.88
CA ASP A 493 -22.76 18.83 -5.80
C ASP A 493 -24.23 18.37 -5.78
N PHE A 494 -24.59 17.40 -6.62
CA PHE A 494 -25.97 16.92 -6.72
C PHE A 494 -26.53 16.35 -5.41
N PRO A 495 -25.88 15.37 -4.72
CA PRO A 495 -26.36 14.85 -3.45
C PRO A 495 -26.18 15.87 -2.32
N LEU A 496 -25.06 16.61 -2.29
CA LEU A 496 -24.77 17.52 -1.18
C LEU A 496 -25.69 18.73 -1.15
N THR A 497 -26.05 19.29 -2.31
CA THR A 497 -27.01 20.42 -2.38
C THR A 497 -28.36 20.02 -1.78
N ARG A 498 -28.84 18.81 -2.09
CA ARG A 498 -30.13 18.31 -1.55
C ARG A 498 -30.06 18.03 -0.06
N ILE A 499 -28.95 17.47 0.42
CA ILE A 499 -28.72 17.20 1.85
C ILE A 499 -28.60 18.50 2.63
N SER A 500 -27.90 19.49 2.06
CA SER A 500 -27.75 20.84 2.63
C SER A 500 -29.09 21.56 2.70
N GLN A 501 -29.94 21.46 1.65
CA GLN A 501 -31.30 22.03 1.68
C GLN A 501 -32.21 21.40 2.75
N CYS A 502 -31.87 20.19 3.20
CA CYS A 502 -32.62 19.48 4.24
C CYS A 502 -31.97 19.59 5.62
N ASP A 503 -30.89 20.38 5.78
CA ASP A 503 -30.10 20.53 7.02
C ASP A 503 -29.75 19.20 7.71
N SER A 504 -29.39 18.18 6.93
CA SER A 504 -29.07 16.85 7.47
C SER A 504 -27.63 16.77 8.01
N PRO A 505 -27.40 16.14 9.18
CA PRO A 505 -26.07 15.95 9.75
C PRO A 505 -25.17 15.04 8.91
N ASP A 506 -25.73 14.29 7.96
CA ASP A 506 -24.99 13.32 7.15
C ASP A 506 -24.10 13.98 6.07
N GLN A 507 -24.19 15.30 5.88
CA GLN A 507 -23.46 16.06 4.84
C GLN A 507 -21.96 15.73 4.79
N VAL A 508 -21.29 15.71 5.95
CA VAL A 508 -19.84 15.42 6.03
C VAL A 508 -19.54 13.98 5.59
N SER A 509 -20.32 13.02 6.07
CA SER A 509 -20.11 11.60 5.77
C SER A 509 -20.32 11.28 4.28
N VAL A 510 -21.32 11.90 3.66
CA VAL A 510 -21.62 11.73 2.23
C VAL A 510 -20.55 12.41 1.38
N ALA A 511 -20.09 13.61 1.77
CA ALA A 511 -18.99 14.29 1.11
C ALA A 511 -17.70 13.46 1.14
N GLU A 512 -17.38 12.85 2.30
CA GLU A 512 -16.20 11.99 2.46
C GLU A 512 -16.29 10.71 1.60
N TYR A 513 -17.47 10.09 1.52
CA TYR A 513 -17.70 8.90 0.68
C TYR A 513 -17.45 9.20 -0.80
N TYR A 514 -18.13 10.21 -1.36
CA TYR A 514 -17.98 10.55 -2.78
C TYR A 514 -16.58 11.09 -3.12
N SER A 515 -15.95 11.82 -2.19
CA SER A 515 -14.55 12.26 -2.36
C SER A 515 -13.61 11.05 -2.38
N SER A 516 -13.83 10.05 -1.52
CA SER A 516 -13.04 8.81 -1.50
C SER A 516 -13.17 8.01 -2.81
N GLU A 517 -14.40 7.91 -3.34
CA GLU A 517 -14.65 7.25 -4.63
C GLU A 517 -13.97 7.98 -5.80
N LEU A 518 -14.01 9.32 -5.80
CA LEU A 518 -13.29 10.15 -6.78
C LEU A 518 -11.78 9.92 -6.72
N VAL A 519 -11.19 9.95 -5.52
CA VAL A 519 -9.76 9.68 -5.31
C VAL A 519 -9.40 8.25 -5.74
N HIS A 520 -10.27 7.27 -5.49
CA HIS A 520 -10.07 5.90 -5.97
C HIS A 520 -10.05 5.82 -7.51
N PHE A 521 -10.92 6.56 -8.19
CA PHE A 521 -10.89 6.64 -9.65
C PHE A 521 -9.60 7.29 -10.18
N VAL A 522 -9.18 8.42 -9.61
CA VAL A 522 -7.92 9.10 -9.95
C VAL A 522 -6.72 8.15 -9.82
N ARG A 523 -6.64 7.45 -8.67
CA ARG A 523 -5.58 6.46 -8.41
C ARG A 523 -5.57 5.36 -9.47
N ARG A 524 -6.73 4.85 -9.90
CA ARG A 524 -6.83 3.81 -10.96
C ARG A 524 -6.35 4.32 -12.32
N VAL A 525 -6.64 5.56 -12.68
CA VAL A 525 -6.20 6.17 -13.94
C VAL A 525 -4.67 6.34 -13.93
N VAL A 526 -4.11 6.86 -12.84
CA VAL A 526 -2.66 7.15 -12.72
C VAL A 526 -1.81 5.89 -12.43
N GLU A 527 -2.42 4.79 -11.95
CA GLU A 527 -1.72 3.52 -11.64
C GLU A 527 -0.95 2.93 -12.83
N VAL A 528 -1.29 3.31 -14.05
CA VAL A 528 -0.57 2.91 -15.27
C VAL A 528 0.88 3.41 -15.31
N ILE A 529 1.15 4.57 -14.70
CA ILE A 529 2.48 5.19 -14.75
C ILE A 529 3.50 4.40 -13.93
N PRO A 530 3.27 4.08 -12.63
CA PRO A 530 4.17 3.20 -11.89
C PRO A 530 4.43 1.85 -12.58
N LYS A 531 3.42 1.25 -13.23
CA LYS A 531 3.57 0.01 -14.00
C LYS A 531 4.56 0.17 -15.14
N ASN A 532 4.42 1.24 -15.91
CA ASN A 532 5.29 1.54 -17.04
C ASN A 532 6.70 1.90 -16.59
N VAL A 533 6.85 2.68 -15.51
CA VAL A 533 8.14 2.96 -14.89
C VAL A 533 8.84 1.66 -14.47
N PHE A 534 8.15 0.74 -13.78
CA PHE A 534 8.70 -0.56 -13.41
C PHE A 534 9.05 -1.45 -14.62
N ALA A 535 8.26 -1.40 -15.69
CA ALA A 535 8.55 -2.12 -16.92
C ALA A 535 9.79 -1.58 -17.65
N LEU A 536 9.96 -0.25 -17.68
CA LEU A 536 11.16 0.40 -18.23
C LEU A 536 12.39 0.08 -17.37
N LEU A 537 12.26 0.11 -16.05
CA LEU A 537 13.34 -0.26 -15.12
C LEU A 537 13.87 -1.66 -15.38
N ARG A 538 12.97 -2.64 -15.58
CA ARG A 538 13.38 -4.00 -15.89
C ARG A 538 14.26 -4.06 -17.14
N LYS A 539 13.88 -3.34 -18.20
CA LYS A 539 14.66 -3.24 -19.43
C LYS A 539 16.02 -2.56 -19.21
N ILE A 540 16.06 -1.52 -18.36
CA ILE A 540 17.30 -0.84 -17.98
C ILE A 540 18.26 -1.80 -17.30
N VAL A 541 17.78 -2.60 -16.34
CA VAL A 541 18.67 -3.49 -15.59
C VAL A 541 19.07 -4.72 -16.40
N GLU A 542 18.18 -5.25 -17.25
CA GLU A 542 18.53 -6.28 -18.25
C GLU A 542 19.66 -5.78 -19.19
N LEU A 543 19.54 -4.54 -19.69
CA LEU A 543 20.57 -3.90 -20.53
C LEU A 543 21.90 -3.74 -19.77
N GLN A 544 21.86 -3.30 -18.51
CA GLN A 544 23.05 -3.13 -17.66
C GLN A 544 23.73 -4.44 -17.27
N SER A 545 22.95 -5.49 -17.04
CA SER A 545 23.47 -6.75 -16.49
C SER A 545 23.94 -7.71 -17.58
N GLU A 546 23.27 -7.75 -18.72
CA GLU A 546 23.49 -8.78 -19.74
C GLU A 546 24.20 -8.25 -21.00
N ARG A 547 23.98 -6.98 -21.36
CA ARG A 547 24.44 -6.41 -22.65
C ARG A 547 25.62 -5.45 -22.51
N MET A 548 25.68 -4.66 -21.43
CA MET A 548 26.79 -3.74 -21.22
C MET A 548 27.97 -4.43 -20.51
N ARG A 549 29.17 -4.22 -21.05
CA ARG A 549 30.42 -4.75 -20.50
C ARG A 549 30.99 -3.73 -19.51
N PRO A 550 31.43 -4.16 -18.32
CA PRO A 550 32.08 -3.26 -17.38
C PRO A 550 33.37 -2.72 -17.98
N PHE A 551 33.67 -1.45 -17.70
CA PHE A 551 34.89 -0.81 -18.20
C PHE A 551 36.11 -1.37 -17.45
N PRO A 552 37.14 -1.86 -18.15
CA PRO A 552 38.33 -2.40 -17.50
C PRO A 552 39.20 -1.29 -16.92
N ILE A 553 39.97 -1.62 -15.87
CA ILE A 553 40.82 -0.65 -15.16
C ILE A 553 41.96 -0.13 -16.06
N LYS A 554 42.38 -0.92 -17.05
CA LYS A 554 43.34 -0.54 -18.08
C LYS A 554 42.78 -0.96 -19.45
N LEU A 555 42.83 -0.04 -20.41
CA LEU A 555 42.29 -0.25 -21.75
C LEU A 555 43.26 0.36 -22.78
N GLU A 556 43.59 -0.39 -23.82
CA GLU A 556 44.33 0.12 -24.97
C GLU A 556 43.44 1.07 -25.79
N ALA A 557 44.01 2.17 -26.29
CA ALA A 557 43.24 3.23 -26.95
C ALA A 557 42.44 2.73 -28.17
N GLU A 558 42.94 1.71 -28.87
CA GLU A 558 42.29 1.09 -30.04
C GLU A 558 40.94 0.44 -29.68
N HIS A 559 40.84 -0.15 -28.49
CA HIS A 559 39.63 -0.81 -28.00
C HIS A 559 38.64 0.14 -27.32
N LEU A 560 38.95 1.44 -27.22
CA LEU A 560 38.11 2.44 -26.57
C LEU A 560 36.72 2.52 -27.21
N LYS A 561 36.63 2.46 -28.54
CA LYS A 561 35.37 2.55 -29.28
C LYS A 561 34.47 1.34 -29.04
N ASP A 562 35.05 0.16 -28.90
CA ASP A 562 34.32 -1.08 -28.63
C ASP A 562 33.77 -1.11 -27.19
N TYR A 563 34.56 -0.64 -26.22
CA TYR A 563 34.13 -0.50 -24.82
C TYR A 563 33.25 0.73 -24.55
N ALA A 564 33.19 1.68 -25.48
CA ALA A 564 32.26 2.81 -25.39
C ALA A 564 30.80 2.35 -25.52
N GLN A 565 30.52 1.25 -26.24
CA GLN A 565 29.18 0.66 -26.38
C GLN A 565 28.08 1.71 -26.66
N LEU A 566 28.32 2.55 -27.68
CA LEU A 566 27.51 3.76 -27.93
C LEU A 566 26.02 3.46 -28.13
N ASN A 567 25.70 2.35 -28.81
CA ASN A 567 24.32 1.96 -29.08
C ASN A 567 23.58 1.57 -27.79
N GLU A 568 24.20 0.74 -26.94
CA GLU A 568 23.67 0.34 -25.64
C GLU A 568 23.54 1.54 -24.70
N ARG A 569 24.54 2.43 -24.67
CA ARG A 569 24.48 3.66 -23.86
C ARG A 569 23.39 4.62 -24.33
N PHE A 570 23.18 4.75 -25.64
CA PHE A 570 22.07 5.53 -26.19
C PHE A 570 20.73 4.92 -25.81
N GLU A 571 20.59 3.59 -25.89
CA GLU A 571 19.37 2.90 -25.44
C GLU A 571 19.11 3.10 -23.94
N LEU A 572 20.15 3.02 -23.10
CA LEU A 572 20.08 3.32 -21.67
C LEU A 572 19.62 4.75 -21.41
N ALA A 573 20.23 5.73 -22.09
CA ALA A 573 19.86 7.14 -21.97
C ALA A 573 18.41 7.37 -22.40
N ARG A 574 17.96 6.75 -23.50
CA ARG A 574 16.58 6.81 -23.98
C ARG A 574 15.59 6.24 -22.95
N LEU A 575 15.87 5.07 -22.37
CA LEU A 575 15.00 4.46 -21.36
C LEU A 575 14.93 5.29 -20.07
N THR A 576 16.07 5.82 -19.63
CA THR A 576 16.18 6.66 -18.44
C THR A 576 15.49 8.02 -18.63
N HIS A 577 15.62 8.61 -19.81
CA HIS A 577 14.89 9.82 -20.17
C HIS A 577 13.38 9.57 -20.15
N ARG A 578 12.90 8.46 -20.73
CA ARG A 578 11.46 8.10 -20.67
C ARG A 578 10.95 7.97 -19.24
N VAL A 579 11.71 7.33 -18.35
CA VAL A 579 11.38 7.26 -16.92
C VAL A 579 11.24 8.66 -16.29
N SER A 580 12.13 9.57 -16.64
CA SER A 580 12.10 10.96 -16.16
C SER A 580 10.84 11.67 -16.66
N VAL A 581 10.47 11.50 -17.94
CA VAL A 581 9.24 12.08 -18.53
C VAL A 581 7.97 11.56 -17.84
N PHE A 582 7.90 10.27 -17.51
CA PHE A 582 6.77 9.71 -16.75
C PHE A 582 6.66 10.30 -15.35
N THR A 583 7.80 10.53 -14.71
CA THR A 583 7.88 11.10 -13.36
C THR A 583 7.49 12.58 -13.38
N GLU A 584 8.05 13.34 -14.32
CA GLU A 584 7.72 14.75 -14.54
C GLU A 584 6.23 14.93 -14.84
N GLY A 585 5.63 14.05 -15.66
CA GLY A 585 4.20 14.09 -15.96
C GLY A 585 3.30 13.99 -14.71
N ILE A 586 3.63 13.12 -13.74
CA ILE A 586 2.90 13.08 -12.47
C ILE A 586 3.23 14.27 -11.59
N LEU A 587 4.49 14.67 -11.48
CA LEU A 587 4.91 15.76 -10.60
C LEU A 587 4.45 17.13 -11.11
N ALA A 588 4.17 17.27 -12.41
CA ALA A 588 3.55 18.44 -13.01
C ALA A 588 2.08 18.61 -12.57
N MET A 589 1.44 17.56 -12.07
CA MET A 589 0.18 17.70 -11.37
C MET A 589 0.45 18.36 -10.01
N GLU A 590 -0.17 19.52 -9.76
CA GLU A 590 -0.10 20.14 -8.45
C GLU A 590 -1.04 19.44 -7.47
N ARG A 591 -0.87 19.72 -6.17
CA ARG A 591 -1.79 19.25 -5.13
C ARG A 591 -3.19 19.76 -5.40
N THR A 592 -4.15 18.85 -5.53
CA THR A 592 -5.55 19.19 -5.81
C THR A 592 -6.46 18.79 -4.67
N LEU A 593 -7.36 19.70 -4.30
CA LEU A 593 -8.48 19.38 -3.42
C LEU A 593 -9.60 18.78 -4.27
N LEU A 594 -9.92 17.50 -4.02
CA LEU A 594 -11.02 16.79 -4.67
C LEU A 594 -12.12 16.56 -3.63
N GLY A 595 -13.15 17.41 -3.66
CA GLY A 595 -14.16 17.46 -2.61
C GLY A 595 -13.56 17.87 -1.28
N VAL A 596 -13.53 16.95 -0.32
CA VAL A 596 -12.93 17.18 1.02
C VAL A 596 -11.52 16.58 1.18
N ILE A 597 -11.02 15.86 0.17
CA ILE A 597 -9.73 15.14 0.25
C ILE A 597 -8.70 15.83 -0.64
N GLN A 598 -7.56 16.19 -0.06
CA GLN A 598 -6.41 16.70 -0.81
C GLN A 598 -5.59 15.53 -1.37
N VAL A 599 -5.32 15.58 -2.67
CA VAL A 599 -4.51 14.59 -3.39
C VAL A 599 -3.10 15.13 -3.61
N ASP A 600 -2.10 14.38 -3.14
CA ASP A 600 -0.69 14.64 -3.42
C ASP A 600 -0.15 13.67 -4.49
N PRO A 601 0.22 14.16 -5.68
CA PRO A 601 0.73 13.32 -6.78
C PRO A 601 2.03 12.59 -6.44
N ARG A 602 2.91 13.19 -5.61
CA ARG A 602 4.15 12.53 -5.17
C ARG A 602 3.83 11.31 -4.32
N GLN A 603 2.83 11.42 -3.44
CA GLN A 603 2.38 10.30 -2.63
C GLN A 603 1.74 9.20 -3.49
N ILE A 604 0.94 9.55 -4.49
CA ILE A 604 0.37 8.57 -5.43
C ILE A 604 1.46 7.81 -6.18
N LEU A 605 2.50 8.51 -6.65
CA LEU A 605 3.62 7.89 -7.33
C LEU A 605 4.37 6.93 -6.40
N GLU A 606 4.69 7.36 -5.18
CA GLU A 606 5.36 6.51 -4.20
C GLU A 606 4.52 5.26 -3.85
N GLU A 607 3.23 5.43 -3.56
CA GLU A 607 2.31 4.32 -3.26
C GLU A 607 2.19 3.36 -4.45
N GLY A 608 2.09 3.89 -5.67
CA GLY A 608 2.02 3.12 -6.90
C GLY A 608 3.29 2.30 -7.16
N LEU A 609 4.46 2.92 -6.98
CA LEU A 609 5.75 2.24 -7.12
C LEU A 609 5.91 1.14 -6.06
N ARG A 610 5.57 1.43 -4.79
CA ARG A 610 5.55 0.43 -3.71
C ARG A 610 4.62 -0.74 -4.05
N LYS A 611 3.43 -0.46 -4.59
CA LYS A 611 2.43 -1.48 -4.95
C LYS A 611 2.94 -2.42 -6.04
N GLU A 612 3.54 -1.87 -7.09
CA GLU A 612 4.13 -2.68 -8.15
C GLU A 612 5.35 -3.48 -7.66
N LEU A 613 6.25 -2.87 -6.88
CA LEU A 613 7.38 -3.57 -6.28
C LEU A 613 6.92 -4.79 -5.48
N VAL A 614 5.94 -4.60 -4.59
CA VAL A 614 5.39 -5.64 -3.72
C VAL A 614 4.75 -6.75 -4.54
N LEU A 615 3.99 -6.41 -5.57
CA LEU A 615 3.35 -7.38 -6.44
C LEU A 615 4.39 -8.22 -7.20
N GLN A 616 5.41 -7.59 -7.78
CA GLN A 616 6.44 -8.28 -8.57
C GLN A 616 7.32 -9.17 -7.70
N VAL A 617 7.82 -8.66 -6.57
CA VAL A 617 8.68 -9.42 -5.64
C VAL A 617 7.93 -10.61 -5.04
N ALA A 618 6.71 -10.39 -4.54
CA ALA A 618 5.91 -11.47 -3.96
C ALA A 618 5.58 -12.55 -5.00
N THR A 619 5.28 -12.15 -6.25
CA THR A 619 5.02 -13.07 -7.35
C THR A 619 6.29 -13.85 -7.75
N ALA A 620 7.44 -13.19 -7.80
CA ALA A 620 8.73 -13.83 -8.09
C ALA A 620 9.08 -14.87 -7.03
N MET A 621 8.97 -14.53 -5.74
CA MET A 621 9.19 -15.47 -4.64
C MET A 621 8.20 -16.64 -4.66
N HIS A 622 6.91 -16.37 -4.89
CA HIS A 622 5.90 -17.42 -4.94
C HIS A 622 6.10 -18.41 -6.09
N LYS A 623 6.53 -17.93 -7.27
CA LYS A 623 6.81 -18.78 -8.44
C LYS A 623 8.14 -19.53 -8.33
N ALA A 624 9.19 -18.87 -7.82
CA ALA A 624 10.54 -19.43 -7.79
C ALA A 624 10.74 -20.46 -6.69
N LEU A 625 10.22 -20.23 -5.48
CA LEU A 625 10.43 -21.11 -4.31
C LEU A 625 9.51 -22.33 -4.36
N VAL A 626 9.76 -23.23 -5.31
CA VAL A 626 9.06 -24.51 -5.50
C VAL A 626 10.11 -25.60 -5.68
N PHE A 627 10.02 -26.68 -4.88
CA PHE A 627 11.04 -27.73 -4.79
C PHE A 627 10.42 -29.12 -5.01
N PRO A 628 10.19 -29.53 -6.27
CA PRO A 628 9.59 -30.84 -6.58
C PRO A 628 10.53 -32.02 -6.42
N SER A 629 11.81 -31.87 -6.76
CA SER A 629 12.79 -32.97 -6.68
C SER A 629 13.35 -33.11 -5.27
N GLY A 630 13.49 -31.99 -4.56
CA GLY A 630 14.00 -31.94 -3.19
C GLY A 630 15.50 -32.23 -3.09
N THR A 631 16.25 -32.03 -4.18
CA THR A 631 17.71 -32.25 -4.21
C THR A 631 18.48 -31.00 -3.82
N PRO A 632 19.73 -31.15 -3.31
CA PRO A 632 20.55 -30.00 -2.95
C PRO A 632 20.90 -29.12 -4.16
N GLU A 633 21.13 -29.69 -5.35
CA GLU A 633 21.43 -28.87 -6.54
C GLU A 633 20.21 -28.06 -7.00
N GLU A 634 19.01 -28.65 -6.93
CA GLU A 634 17.77 -27.94 -7.23
C GLU A 634 17.62 -26.75 -6.29
N PHE A 635 17.79 -26.96 -4.98
CA PHE A 635 17.68 -25.91 -3.98
C PHE A 635 18.69 -24.77 -4.22
N ALA A 636 19.96 -25.12 -4.45
CA ALA A 636 21.02 -24.15 -4.74
C ALA A 636 20.75 -23.36 -6.04
N SER A 637 20.28 -24.03 -7.09
CA SER A 637 19.96 -23.39 -8.38
C SER A 637 18.77 -22.43 -8.27
N VAL A 638 17.73 -22.80 -7.52
CA VAL A 638 16.55 -21.97 -7.25
C VAL A 638 16.96 -20.75 -6.43
N ALA A 639 17.75 -20.94 -5.36
CA ALA A 639 18.24 -19.84 -4.54
C ALA A 639 19.12 -18.88 -5.34
N LYS A 640 20.03 -19.38 -6.18
CA LYS A 640 20.89 -18.54 -7.03
C LYS A 640 20.07 -17.72 -8.03
N ARG A 641 19.10 -18.34 -8.70
CA ARG A 641 18.23 -17.67 -9.68
C ARG A 641 17.36 -16.60 -9.04
N LEU A 642 16.71 -16.91 -7.92
CA LEU A 642 15.90 -15.93 -7.20
C LEU A 642 16.75 -14.80 -6.63
N GLY A 643 17.95 -15.11 -6.11
CA GLY A 643 18.89 -14.09 -5.63
C GLY A 643 19.27 -13.08 -6.71
N ALA A 644 19.52 -13.54 -7.94
CA ALA A 644 19.78 -12.63 -9.07
C ALA A 644 18.58 -11.72 -9.37
N VAL A 645 17.35 -12.27 -9.36
CA VAL A 645 16.12 -11.48 -9.58
C VAL A 645 15.87 -10.46 -8.46
N VAL A 646 16.12 -10.84 -7.20
CA VAL A 646 15.96 -9.95 -6.04
C VAL A 646 16.98 -8.81 -6.07
N GLU A 647 18.23 -9.10 -6.43
CA GLU A 647 19.26 -8.08 -6.59
C GLU A 647 18.96 -7.14 -7.77
N LEU A 648 18.37 -7.67 -8.84
CA LEU A 648 17.88 -6.87 -9.98
C LEU A 648 16.87 -5.81 -9.50
N PHE A 649 15.89 -6.20 -8.68
CA PHE A 649 14.90 -5.26 -8.13
C PHE A 649 15.52 -4.23 -7.21
N ARG A 650 16.44 -4.64 -6.33
CA ARG A 650 17.18 -3.72 -5.46
C ARG A 650 17.96 -2.67 -6.28
N THR A 651 18.75 -3.13 -7.24
CA THR A 651 19.56 -2.27 -8.11
C THR A 651 18.69 -1.35 -8.96
N SER A 652 17.53 -1.83 -9.43
CA SER A 652 16.54 -0.99 -10.14
C SER A 652 16.05 0.17 -9.28
N MET A 653 15.71 -0.10 -8.02
CA MET A 653 15.23 0.92 -7.09
C MET A 653 16.32 1.91 -6.69
N GLU A 654 17.56 1.44 -6.59
CA GLU A 654 18.72 2.29 -6.33
C GLU A 654 19.04 3.20 -7.52
N TYR A 655 19.01 2.67 -8.75
CA TYR A 655 19.28 3.43 -9.97
C TYR A 655 18.27 4.57 -10.19
N ILE A 656 17.00 4.34 -9.88
CA ILE A 656 15.94 5.31 -10.19
C ILE A 656 15.74 6.40 -9.14
N GLN A 657 16.36 6.26 -7.96
CA GLN A 657 16.10 7.12 -6.81
C GLN A 657 16.28 8.61 -7.12
N ASP A 658 17.31 8.93 -7.92
CA ASP A 658 17.66 10.29 -8.31
C ASP A 658 16.73 10.86 -9.39
N TYR A 659 16.16 10.01 -10.24
CA TYR A 659 15.25 10.42 -11.33
C TYR A 659 13.81 10.64 -10.85
N ILE A 660 13.43 10.02 -9.72
CA ILE A 660 12.08 10.12 -9.14
C ILE A 660 12.02 11.07 -7.92
N ASP A 661 13.17 11.47 -7.36
CA ASP A 661 13.25 12.16 -6.07
C ASP A 661 12.55 11.35 -4.96
N LEU A 662 12.84 10.05 -4.88
CA LEU A 662 12.34 9.16 -3.83
C LEU A 662 13.48 8.29 -3.29
N ALA A 663 13.46 8.02 -1.98
CA ALA A 663 14.45 7.15 -1.34
C ALA A 663 14.22 5.66 -1.71
N GLY A 664 14.63 5.27 -2.91
CA GLY A 664 14.40 3.94 -3.48
C GLY A 664 14.93 2.80 -2.62
N LEU A 665 16.14 2.94 -2.06
CA LEU A 665 16.73 1.93 -1.17
C LEU A 665 15.94 1.75 0.14
N LYS A 666 15.42 2.85 0.70
CA LYS A 666 14.56 2.81 1.90
C LYS A 666 13.26 2.08 1.59
N ILE A 667 12.62 2.41 0.47
CA ILE A 667 11.41 1.73 0.00
C ILE A 667 11.66 0.23 -0.15
N TRP A 668 12.77 -0.16 -0.80
CA TRP A 668 13.17 -1.55 -0.94
C TRP A 668 13.26 -2.28 0.41
N GLN A 669 13.99 -1.71 1.37
CA GLN A 669 14.20 -2.31 2.70
C GLN A 669 12.90 -2.46 3.50
N GLU A 670 12.03 -1.44 3.47
CA GLU A 670 10.73 -1.48 4.14
C GLU A 670 9.80 -2.55 3.52
N GLU A 671 9.71 -2.59 2.20
CA GLU A 671 8.77 -3.48 1.51
C GLU A 671 9.25 -4.94 1.54
N ILE A 672 10.54 -5.23 1.37
CA ILE A 672 11.04 -6.61 1.47
C ILE A 672 10.84 -7.19 2.88
N HIS A 673 11.07 -6.38 3.92
CA HIS A 673 10.81 -6.75 5.31
C HIS A 673 9.33 -7.04 5.53
N ARG A 674 8.44 -6.21 4.96
CA ARG A 674 6.99 -6.35 5.10
C ARG A 674 6.44 -7.59 4.38
N ILE A 675 6.87 -7.83 3.15
CA ILE A 675 6.44 -8.99 2.33
C ILE A 675 6.82 -10.29 3.05
N VAL A 676 8.09 -10.43 3.41
CA VAL A 676 8.62 -11.66 4.01
C VAL A 676 7.92 -11.95 5.33
N ASN A 677 7.81 -10.95 6.22
CA ASN A 677 7.15 -11.14 7.52
C ASN A 677 5.64 -11.38 7.42
N PHE A 678 4.95 -10.81 6.43
CA PHE A 678 3.56 -11.13 6.17
C PHE A 678 3.38 -12.63 5.89
N TYR A 679 4.17 -13.21 4.97
CA TYR A 679 4.05 -14.64 4.65
C TYR A 679 4.52 -15.54 5.79
N ILE A 680 5.52 -15.14 6.57
CA ILE A 680 5.92 -15.87 7.79
C ILE A 680 4.78 -15.88 8.81
N GLU A 681 4.10 -14.76 9.03
CA GLU A 681 2.96 -14.67 9.95
C GLU A 681 1.79 -15.55 9.47
N GLN A 682 1.48 -15.50 8.17
CA GLN A 682 0.45 -16.36 7.58
C GLN A 682 0.80 -17.85 7.68
N GLU A 683 2.07 -18.22 7.52
CA GLU A 683 2.53 -19.60 7.73
C GLU A 683 2.46 -19.99 9.21
N THR A 684 2.80 -19.08 10.12
CA THR A 684 2.80 -19.30 11.57
C THR A 684 1.41 -19.66 12.10
N ASN A 685 0.34 -19.20 11.43
CA ASN A 685 -1.04 -19.58 11.77
C ASN A 685 -1.30 -21.10 11.79
N ARG A 686 -0.42 -21.92 11.19
CA ARG A 686 -0.48 -23.39 11.29
C ARG A 686 -0.19 -23.92 12.70
N PHE A 687 0.53 -23.16 13.51
CA PHE A 687 0.95 -23.56 14.87
C PHE A 687 0.17 -22.85 15.98
N LEU A 688 -0.57 -21.78 15.64
CA LEU A 688 -1.29 -20.95 16.60
C LEU A 688 -2.74 -21.43 16.77
N LYS A 689 -3.23 -21.37 18.01
CA LYS A 689 -4.66 -21.59 18.32
C LYS A 689 -5.53 -20.44 17.80
N LYS A 690 -5.10 -19.19 18.02
CA LYS A 690 -5.75 -17.97 17.50
C LYS A 690 -5.03 -17.53 16.23
N LYS A 691 -5.72 -17.63 15.09
CA LYS A 691 -5.16 -17.29 13.78
C LYS A 691 -5.25 -15.78 13.52
N VAL A 692 -4.22 -15.21 12.94
CA VAL A 692 -4.19 -13.82 12.46
C VAL A 692 -4.62 -13.80 11.00
N LEU A 693 -5.80 -13.27 10.71
CA LEU A 693 -6.29 -13.13 9.35
C LEU A 693 -5.44 -12.12 8.57
N GLY A 694 -5.27 -12.31 7.26
CA GLY A 694 -4.45 -11.38 6.46
C GLY A 694 -4.91 -9.92 6.51
N ARG A 695 -6.21 -9.65 6.66
CA ARG A 695 -6.76 -8.28 6.85
C ARG A 695 -6.39 -7.66 8.21
N GLN A 696 -6.09 -8.49 9.21
CA GLN A 696 -5.71 -8.08 10.58
C GLN A 696 -4.19 -8.05 10.78
N SER A 697 -3.42 -8.47 9.76
CA SER A 697 -1.96 -8.50 9.84
C SER A 697 -1.39 -7.10 9.95
N ARG A 698 -0.43 -6.91 10.85
CA ARG A 698 0.33 -5.64 10.99
C ARG A 698 1.13 -5.27 9.73
N TYR A 699 1.38 -6.24 8.86
CA TYR A 699 2.13 -6.07 7.62
C TYR A 699 1.23 -5.75 6.41
N GLN A 700 -0.09 -5.81 6.58
CA GLN A 700 -1.05 -5.46 5.53
C GLN A 700 -1.39 -3.97 5.59
N ARG A 701 -1.17 -3.27 4.47
CA ARG A 701 -1.60 -1.88 4.26
C ARG A 701 -2.77 -1.86 3.27
N ARG A 702 -3.66 -0.87 3.38
CA ARG A 702 -4.84 -0.74 2.49
C ARG A 702 -4.44 -0.24 1.11
N GLU A 703 -3.50 0.69 1.05
CA GLU A 703 -3.02 1.37 -0.14
C GLU A 703 -2.05 0.47 -0.94
N VAL A 704 -1.20 -0.27 -0.22
CA VAL A 704 -0.17 -1.17 -0.76
C VAL A 704 -0.35 -2.60 -0.21
N PRO A 705 -1.37 -3.35 -0.64
CA PRO A 705 -1.66 -4.67 -0.09
C PRO A 705 -0.61 -5.71 -0.52
N VAL A 706 -0.19 -6.59 0.40
CA VAL A 706 0.60 -7.78 0.03
C VAL A 706 -0.36 -8.79 -0.60
N PRO A 707 -0.04 -9.35 -1.78
CA PRO A 707 -0.95 -10.27 -2.48
C PRO A 707 -1.10 -11.59 -1.71
N GLN A 708 -2.30 -12.16 -1.72
CA GLN A 708 -2.54 -13.50 -1.18
C GLN A 708 -2.61 -14.49 -2.33
N PHE A 709 -1.68 -15.44 -2.34
CA PHE A 709 -1.65 -16.49 -3.35
C PHE A 709 -2.48 -17.68 -2.92
N ARG A 710 -3.03 -18.40 -3.91
CA ARG A 710 -3.66 -19.70 -3.66
C ARG A 710 -2.61 -20.69 -3.19
N VAL A 711 -2.99 -21.57 -2.27
CA VAL A 711 -2.11 -22.65 -1.80
C VAL A 711 -1.83 -23.57 -2.99
N LEU A 712 -0.54 -23.78 -3.27
CA LEU A 712 -0.12 -24.72 -4.31
C LEU A 712 -0.25 -26.15 -3.79
N PRO A 713 -0.68 -27.12 -4.63
CA PRO A 713 -0.67 -28.51 -4.24
C PRO A 713 0.76 -28.97 -3.90
N PRO A 714 0.93 -29.95 -2.98
CA PRO A 714 2.25 -30.48 -2.67
C PRO A 714 2.90 -31.03 -3.95
N PRO A 715 4.18 -30.69 -4.21
CA PRO A 715 4.82 -31.11 -5.44
C PRO A 715 5.10 -32.63 -5.39
N GLY A 716 4.67 -33.35 -6.44
CA GLY A 716 4.87 -34.81 -6.57
C GLY A 716 3.65 -35.71 -6.34
N GLY A 717 2.42 -35.17 -6.30
CA GLY A 717 1.20 -35.95 -6.02
C GLY A 717 1.16 -36.43 -4.55
N ARG A 718 0.24 -37.34 -4.20
CA ARG A 718 0.15 -37.96 -2.86
C ARG A 718 1.35 -38.88 -2.58
N ARG A 719 2.60 -38.38 -2.65
CA ARG A 719 3.74 -39.06 -2.02
C ARG A 719 3.49 -39.07 -0.51
N LYS A 720 3.71 -40.20 0.15
CA LYS A 720 3.65 -40.31 1.61
C LYS A 720 4.52 -39.19 2.19
N ALA A 721 3.90 -38.25 2.89
CA ALA A 721 4.62 -37.19 3.59
C ALA A 721 5.73 -37.84 4.42
N ALA A 722 6.98 -37.38 4.25
CA ALA A 722 8.04 -37.77 5.17
C ALA A 722 7.61 -37.40 6.59
N SER A 723 8.02 -38.19 7.60
CA SER A 723 7.58 -37.99 8.98
C SER A 723 7.81 -36.54 9.44
N GLY A 724 6.72 -35.81 9.71
CA GLY A 724 6.74 -34.41 10.17
C GLY A 724 6.56 -33.34 9.09
N GLU A 725 6.27 -33.67 7.82
CA GLU A 725 5.91 -32.67 6.81
C GLU A 725 4.44 -32.24 6.94
N MET A 726 4.20 -30.95 7.19
CA MET A 726 2.87 -30.33 7.09
C MET A 726 2.68 -29.64 5.73
N PRO A 727 1.46 -29.60 5.17
CA PRO A 727 1.20 -28.88 3.92
C PRO A 727 1.52 -27.38 4.09
N ALA A 728 2.39 -26.85 3.23
CA ALA A 728 2.81 -25.45 3.27
C ALA A 728 1.71 -24.53 2.75
N LEU A 729 1.39 -23.47 3.50
CA LEU A 729 0.40 -22.46 3.08
C LEU A 729 1.02 -21.40 2.16
N THR A 730 2.30 -21.11 2.38
CA THR A 730 3.05 -20.05 1.71
C THR A 730 4.37 -20.59 1.12
N PHE A 731 5.08 -19.75 0.36
CA PHE A 731 6.41 -20.10 -0.13
C PHE A 731 7.45 -20.25 0.99
N MET A 732 7.29 -19.54 2.12
CA MET A 732 8.17 -19.69 3.28
C MET A 732 8.02 -21.07 3.93
N GLY A 733 6.79 -21.59 3.99
CA GLY A 733 6.54 -22.97 4.42
C GLY A 733 7.20 -23.99 3.50
N ARG A 734 7.23 -23.75 2.18
CA ARG A 734 7.89 -24.63 1.21
C ARG A 734 9.41 -24.66 1.37
N VAL A 735 10.02 -23.52 1.69
CA VAL A 735 11.46 -23.45 2.03
C VAL A 735 11.76 -24.30 3.27
N VAL A 736 10.98 -24.14 4.35
CA VAL A 736 11.15 -24.95 5.57
C VAL A 736 11.00 -26.44 5.25
N ASN A 737 9.95 -26.83 4.52
CA ASN A 737 9.74 -28.24 4.16
C ASN A 737 10.88 -28.79 3.29
N ALA A 738 11.40 -28.00 2.34
CA ALA A 738 12.54 -28.41 1.52
C ALA A 738 13.81 -28.62 2.36
N LEU A 739 14.10 -27.73 3.32
CA LEU A 739 15.21 -27.89 4.26
C LEU A 739 15.04 -29.14 5.13
N LEU A 740 13.83 -29.44 5.60
CA LEU A 740 13.55 -30.64 6.39
C LEU A 740 13.67 -31.94 5.59
N ARG A 741 13.46 -31.90 4.26
CA ARG A 741 13.73 -33.03 3.36
C ARG A 741 15.22 -33.27 3.16
N LEU A 742 15.97 -32.19 2.92
CA LEU A 742 17.43 -32.24 2.76
C LEU A 742 18.14 -32.73 4.03
N THR A 743 17.54 -32.50 5.20
CA THR A 743 18.07 -32.90 6.51
C THR A 743 17.34 -34.09 7.11
N ASP A 744 16.79 -34.98 6.28
CA ASP A 744 16.12 -36.18 6.78
C ASP A 744 17.13 -37.08 7.52
N PRO A 745 16.92 -37.35 8.83
CA PRO A 745 17.82 -38.22 9.58
C PRO A 745 17.78 -39.68 9.10
N CYS A 746 16.89 -40.05 8.17
CA CYS A 746 16.91 -41.37 7.52
C CYS A 746 17.92 -41.45 6.36
N SER A 747 18.36 -40.34 5.77
CA SER A 747 19.25 -40.34 4.60
C SER A 747 20.55 -39.58 4.83
N THR A 748 20.62 -38.73 5.85
CA THR A 748 21.77 -37.85 6.10
C THR A 748 22.37 -38.04 7.49
N THR A 749 23.64 -37.65 7.64
CA THR A 749 24.36 -37.61 8.92
C THR A 749 24.90 -36.22 9.15
N TYR A 750 24.63 -35.62 10.31
CA TYR A 750 25.13 -34.29 10.67
C TYR A 750 26.53 -34.35 11.29
N ALA A 751 27.46 -33.59 10.73
CA ALA A 751 28.82 -33.43 11.26
C ALA A 751 28.93 -32.09 12.02
N PRO A 752 29.09 -32.10 13.36
CA PRO A 752 29.16 -30.88 14.17
C PRO A 752 30.33 -29.96 13.80
N GLU A 753 31.51 -30.52 13.53
CA GLU A 753 32.73 -29.76 13.20
C GLU A 753 32.58 -28.94 11.91
N TYR A 754 31.85 -29.48 10.93
CA TYR A 754 31.58 -28.81 9.65
C TYR A 754 30.27 -28.01 9.65
N MET A 755 29.46 -28.11 10.70
CA MET A 755 28.11 -27.51 10.79
C MET A 755 27.25 -27.83 9.56
N ALA A 756 27.30 -29.08 9.09
CA ALA A 756 26.66 -29.51 7.84
C ALA A 756 26.16 -30.96 7.87
N TRP A 757 25.19 -31.27 7.00
CA TRP A 757 24.65 -32.61 6.75
C TRP A 757 25.29 -33.22 5.51
N TYR A 758 25.67 -34.49 5.63
CA TYR A 758 26.26 -35.28 4.55
C TYR A 758 25.38 -36.47 4.17
N GLY A 759 25.34 -36.78 2.88
CA GLY A 759 24.70 -37.98 2.35
C GLY A 759 25.52 -39.24 2.63
N SER A 760 24.95 -40.41 2.33
CA SER A 760 25.65 -41.70 2.44
C SER A 760 26.85 -41.83 1.49
N ASP A 761 26.86 -41.04 0.42
CA ASP A 761 27.93 -40.89 -0.56
C ASP A 761 29.04 -39.92 -0.13
N GLY A 762 28.88 -39.25 1.01
CA GLY A 762 29.83 -38.27 1.54
C GLY A 762 29.71 -36.87 0.92
N THR A 763 28.67 -36.61 0.12
CA THR A 763 28.43 -35.26 -0.43
C THR A 763 27.73 -34.37 0.61
N GLU A 764 28.09 -33.08 0.64
CA GLU A 764 27.42 -32.10 1.49
C GLU A 764 26.03 -31.80 0.93
N VAL A 765 24.99 -32.10 1.71
CA VAL A 765 23.57 -31.92 1.31
C VAL A 765 23.03 -30.58 1.82
N CYS A 766 23.35 -30.22 3.06
CA CYS A 766 22.90 -28.97 3.67
C CYS A 766 23.98 -28.41 4.59
N GLY A 767 24.45 -27.20 4.32
CA GLY A 767 25.53 -26.56 5.09
C GLY A 767 25.45 -25.04 5.06
N LEU A 768 26.46 -24.39 5.65
CA LEU A 768 26.52 -22.92 5.71
C LEU A 768 26.55 -22.28 4.31
N LYS A 769 27.14 -22.98 3.33
CA LYS A 769 27.17 -22.54 1.92
C LYS A 769 25.76 -22.44 1.33
N LEU A 770 24.93 -23.46 1.52
CA LEU A 770 23.54 -23.48 1.07
C LEU A 770 22.69 -22.44 1.82
N CYS A 771 22.89 -22.30 3.14
CA CYS A 771 22.22 -21.25 3.93
C CYS A 771 22.62 -19.83 3.48
N SER A 772 23.89 -19.61 3.13
CA SER A 772 24.38 -18.34 2.59
C SER A 772 23.76 -18.05 1.22
N GLN A 773 23.61 -19.06 0.36
CA GLN A 773 22.87 -18.91 -0.91
C GLN A 773 21.39 -18.59 -0.68
N LEU A 774 20.75 -19.20 0.30
CA LEU A 774 19.37 -18.88 0.70
C LEU A 774 19.26 -17.44 1.21
N SER A 775 20.24 -16.95 1.97
CA SER A 775 20.24 -15.57 2.48
C SER A 775 20.28 -14.53 1.34
N ARG A 776 20.92 -14.86 0.21
CA ARG A 776 20.92 -13.98 -0.98
C ARG A 776 19.56 -13.92 -1.68
N SER A 777 18.69 -14.90 -1.50
CA SER A 777 17.40 -14.94 -2.19
C SER A 777 16.23 -14.43 -1.35
N VAL A 778 16.18 -14.76 -0.05
CA VAL A 778 15.08 -14.35 0.84
C VAL A 778 15.49 -13.20 1.78
N GLY A 779 16.76 -12.80 1.74
CA GLY A 779 17.33 -11.77 2.62
C GLY A 779 17.50 -12.26 4.07
N MET A 780 18.10 -11.39 4.90
CA MET A 780 18.34 -11.69 6.32
C MET A 780 17.03 -11.82 7.12
N THR A 781 16.01 -11.03 6.77
CA THR A 781 14.66 -11.13 7.33
C THR A 781 14.01 -12.48 6.99
N GLY A 782 14.30 -13.03 5.81
CA GLY A 782 13.88 -14.37 5.43
C GLY A 782 14.47 -15.45 6.31
N ILE A 783 15.78 -15.38 6.56
CA ILE A 783 16.49 -16.32 7.44
C ILE A 783 15.96 -16.26 8.87
N GLN A 784 15.81 -15.05 9.43
CA GLN A 784 15.19 -14.85 10.75
C GLN A 784 13.76 -15.44 10.79
N GLY A 785 13.02 -15.28 9.70
CA GLY A 785 11.70 -15.86 9.52
C GLY A 785 11.65 -17.38 9.53
N VAL A 786 12.57 -18.01 8.81
CA VAL A 786 12.73 -19.47 8.78
C VAL A 786 13.12 -19.99 10.17
N ASP A 787 14.06 -19.33 10.85
CA ASP A 787 14.41 -19.65 12.24
C ASP A 787 13.18 -19.58 13.17
N ARG A 788 12.36 -18.52 13.04
CA ARG A 788 11.13 -18.37 13.81
C ARG A 788 10.11 -19.48 13.52
N LEU A 789 9.94 -19.87 12.26
CA LEU A 789 9.04 -20.97 11.88
C LEU A 789 9.51 -22.31 12.45
N LEU A 790 10.81 -22.58 12.44
CA LEU A 790 11.39 -23.76 13.11
C LEU A 790 11.17 -23.71 14.62
N GLY A 791 11.28 -22.53 15.24
CA GLY A 791 10.96 -22.32 16.65
C GLY A 791 9.51 -22.68 16.99
N PHE A 792 8.54 -22.25 16.17
CA PHE A 792 7.14 -22.65 16.34
C PHE A 792 6.90 -24.13 16.08
N GLN A 793 7.63 -24.74 15.14
CA GLN A 793 7.57 -26.17 14.90
C GLN A 793 8.05 -26.96 16.13
N ILE A 794 9.14 -26.53 16.77
CA ILE A 794 9.64 -27.13 18.02
C ILE A 794 8.57 -27.03 19.12
N VAL A 795 7.94 -25.86 19.28
CA VAL A 795 6.83 -25.69 20.26
C VAL A 795 5.67 -26.66 19.97
N TYR A 796 5.31 -26.83 18.71
CA TYR A 796 4.24 -27.73 18.28
C TYR A 796 4.57 -29.20 18.58
N GLU A 797 5.76 -29.66 18.18
CA GLU A 797 6.23 -31.03 18.42
C GLU A 797 6.36 -31.32 19.92
N LEU A 798 6.94 -30.41 20.71
CA LEU A 798 7.07 -30.56 22.16
C LEU A 798 5.72 -30.61 22.87
N LYS A 799 4.76 -29.75 22.52
CA LYS A 799 3.42 -29.79 23.11
C LYS A 799 2.68 -31.09 22.78
N GLY A 800 2.77 -31.54 21.52
CA GLY A 800 2.20 -32.83 21.10
C GLY A 800 2.82 -33.99 21.87
N PHE A 801 4.14 -33.99 22.00
CA PHE A 801 4.88 -35.00 22.74
C PHE A 801 4.58 -34.97 24.24
N PHE A 802 4.51 -33.81 24.89
CA PHE A 802 4.18 -33.72 26.32
C PHE A 802 2.79 -34.24 26.65
N GLY A 803 1.80 -33.98 25.78
CA GLY A 803 0.48 -34.58 25.93
C GLY A 803 0.51 -36.11 25.90
N GLN A 804 1.31 -36.70 24.99
CA GLN A 804 1.51 -38.15 24.94
C GLN A 804 2.28 -38.66 26.17
N LEU A 805 3.37 -37.98 26.53
CA LEU A 805 4.24 -38.36 27.65
C LEU A 805 3.49 -38.35 28.99
N GLN A 806 2.61 -37.38 29.23
CA GLN A 806 1.78 -37.32 30.43
C GLN A 806 0.78 -38.47 30.49
N ALA A 807 0.16 -38.84 29.35
CA ALA A 807 -0.73 -40.00 29.30
C ALA A 807 0.04 -41.30 29.61
N LEU A 808 1.25 -41.44 29.07
CA LEU A 808 2.11 -42.61 29.26
C LEU A 808 2.67 -42.72 30.69
N SER A 809 3.06 -41.59 31.29
CA SER A 809 3.49 -41.54 32.69
C SER A 809 2.36 -41.97 33.63
N LYS A 810 1.10 -41.63 33.33
CA LYS A 810 -0.06 -42.11 34.11
C LYS A 810 -0.31 -43.61 33.98
N GLU A 811 -0.16 -44.17 32.79
CA GLU A 811 -0.40 -45.61 32.54
C GLU A 811 0.70 -46.50 33.15
N HIS A 812 1.95 -46.04 33.14
CA HIS A 812 3.11 -46.85 33.55
C HIS A 812 3.93 -46.28 34.72
N GLY A 813 3.42 -45.25 35.39
CA GLY A 813 4.04 -44.63 36.57
C GLY A 813 4.53 -45.67 37.59
N PRO A 814 3.70 -46.64 38.01
CA PRO A 814 4.12 -47.65 38.99
C PRO A 814 5.30 -48.52 38.52
N PHE A 815 5.43 -48.78 37.21
CA PHE A 815 6.58 -49.51 36.66
C PHE A 815 7.85 -48.65 36.67
N LEU A 816 7.74 -47.39 36.26
CA LEU A 816 8.87 -46.45 36.24
C LEU A 816 9.38 -46.15 37.64
N GLU A 817 8.49 -46.02 38.62
CA GLU A 817 8.82 -45.85 40.04
C GLU A 817 9.52 -47.08 40.59
N ARG A 818 8.94 -48.28 40.43
CA ARG A 818 9.59 -49.53 40.86
C ARG A 818 10.97 -49.67 40.24
N PHE A 819 11.12 -49.41 38.94
CA PHE A 819 12.41 -49.50 38.28
C PHE A 819 13.40 -48.46 38.81
N ARG A 820 12.97 -47.21 39.05
CA ARG A 820 13.78 -46.18 39.71
C ARG A 820 14.27 -46.65 41.09
N ASP A 821 13.40 -47.25 41.88
CA ASP A 821 13.74 -47.69 43.24
C ASP A 821 14.77 -48.84 43.22
N HIS A 822 14.74 -49.72 42.21
CA HIS A 822 15.77 -50.75 42.00
C HIS A 822 17.11 -50.17 41.54
N LEU A 823 17.11 -48.97 40.94
CA LEU A 823 18.31 -48.24 40.55
C LEU A 823 18.88 -47.38 41.69
N PHE A 824 18.16 -47.24 42.81
CA PHE A 824 18.62 -46.45 43.95
C PHE A 824 19.52 -47.28 44.89
N PRO A 825 20.66 -46.73 45.37
CA PRO A 825 21.22 -45.42 45.07
C PRO A 825 21.98 -45.38 43.73
N GLU A 826 21.92 -44.24 43.04
CA GLU A 826 22.43 -44.04 41.66
C GLU A 826 23.94 -44.26 41.52
N TRP A 827 24.71 -44.15 42.60
CA TRP A 827 26.16 -44.36 42.61
C TRP A 827 26.57 -45.83 42.75
N ARG A 828 25.66 -46.77 43.02
CA ARG A 828 25.98 -48.20 43.22
C ARG A 828 25.59 -49.03 41.99
N ILE A 829 26.32 -50.13 41.72
CA ILE A 829 25.95 -51.11 40.69
C ILE A 829 24.73 -51.91 41.16
N PRO A 830 23.61 -51.96 40.41
CA PRO A 830 22.42 -52.75 40.76
C PRO A 830 22.70 -54.26 40.75
N LYS A 831 22.03 -55.01 41.64
CA LYS A 831 22.06 -56.48 41.62
C LYS A 831 21.43 -57.00 40.33
N GLU A 832 22.10 -57.94 39.64
CA GLU A 832 21.67 -58.47 38.33
C GLU A 832 21.41 -57.37 37.27
N GLY A 833 22.17 -56.27 37.32
CA GLY A 833 21.90 -55.06 36.53
C GLY A 833 21.71 -55.30 35.02
N ALA A 834 22.49 -56.19 34.39
CA ALA A 834 22.33 -56.50 32.96
C ALA A 834 20.95 -57.11 32.63
N ASN A 835 20.46 -58.03 33.47
CA ASN A 835 19.12 -58.63 33.32
C ASN A 835 18.02 -57.61 33.63
N LEU A 836 18.23 -56.77 34.65
CA LEU A 836 17.32 -55.71 35.05
C LEU A 836 17.08 -54.71 33.89
N TYR A 837 18.13 -54.22 33.25
CA TYR A 837 18.02 -53.33 32.09
C TYR A 837 17.35 -54.02 30.89
N ALA A 838 17.70 -55.28 30.59
CA ALA A 838 17.12 -56.03 29.48
C ALA A 838 15.60 -56.27 29.64
N GLN A 839 15.14 -56.58 30.86
CA GLN A 839 13.72 -56.74 31.16
C GLN A 839 12.96 -55.41 31.06
N ALA A 840 13.56 -54.31 31.53
CA ALA A 840 12.96 -52.98 31.44
C ALA A 840 12.83 -52.49 29.99
N LEU A 841 13.84 -52.76 29.16
CA LEU A 841 13.82 -52.49 27.71
C LEU A 841 12.66 -53.19 26.99
N LYS A 842 12.41 -54.48 27.29
CA LYS A 842 11.28 -55.22 26.72
C LYS A 842 9.93 -54.59 27.10
N LYS A 843 9.78 -54.16 28.36
CA LYS A 843 8.55 -53.51 28.85
C LYS A 843 8.34 -52.10 28.27
N ALA A 844 9.42 -51.37 27.97
CA ALA A 844 9.34 -49.99 27.49
C ALA A 844 9.32 -49.83 25.95
N GLN A 845 9.41 -50.92 25.18
CA GLN A 845 9.60 -50.91 23.73
C GLN A 845 8.56 -50.09 22.94
N LYS A 846 7.29 -50.05 23.40
CA LYS A 846 6.20 -49.32 22.73
C LYS A 846 6.39 -47.79 22.71
N TYR A 847 7.19 -47.23 23.62
CA TYR A 847 7.36 -45.78 23.81
C TYR A 847 8.60 -45.22 23.14
N MET A 848 9.47 -46.11 22.67
CA MET A 848 10.74 -45.78 22.06
C MET A 848 10.55 -45.05 20.72
N LEU A 849 9.53 -45.44 19.93
CA LEU A 849 9.29 -44.86 18.61
C LEU A 849 8.75 -43.40 18.66
N PRO A 850 7.71 -43.07 19.46
CA PRO A 850 7.29 -41.67 19.62
C PRO A 850 8.40 -40.76 20.16
N LEU A 851 9.19 -41.25 21.12
CA LEU A 851 10.29 -40.48 21.70
C LEU A 851 11.43 -40.28 20.69
N LEU A 852 11.72 -41.30 19.88
CA LEU A 852 12.65 -41.17 18.75
C LEU A 852 12.18 -40.12 17.74
N GLN A 853 10.89 -40.14 17.36
CA GLN A 853 10.33 -39.18 16.40
C GLN A 853 10.41 -37.75 16.93
N CYS A 854 10.04 -37.52 18.20
CA CYS A 854 10.14 -36.21 18.84
C CYS A 854 11.60 -35.73 18.89
N CYS A 855 12.52 -36.53 19.44
CA CYS A 855 13.92 -36.14 19.57
C CYS A 855 14.57 -35.86 18.20
N ARG A 856 14.29 -36.67 17.17
CA ARG A 856 14.81 -36.43 15.82
C ARG A 856 14.24 -35.15 15.21
N ASN A 857 12.93 -34.91 15.32
CA ASN A 857 12.27 -33.74 14.73
C ASN A 857 12.69 -32.44 15.42
N VAL A 858 12.75 -32.44 16.75
CA VAL A 858 13.18 -31.28 17.54
C VAL A 858 14.66 -31.03 17.31
N GLY A 859 15.48 -32.08 17.35
CA GLY A 859 16.92 -31.97 17.18
C GLY A 859 17.36 -31.46 15.81
N ARG A 860 16.78 -31.98 14.70
CA ARG A 860 17.08 -31.46 13.36
C ARG A 860 16.72 -29.98 13.23
N ALA A 861 15.55 -29.59 13.76
CA ALA A 861 15.10 -28.21 13.73
C ALA A 861 16.04 -27.32 14.55
N GLN A 862 16.45 -27.80 15.73
CA GLN A 862 17.36 -27.09 16.62
C GLN A 862 18.75 -26.86 16.01
N LEU A 863 19.30 -27.86 15.32
CA LEU A 863 20.58 -27.75 14.62
C LEU A 863 20.50 -26.77 13.45
N LEU A 864 19.40 -26.78 12.68
CA LEU A 864 19.15 -25.77 11.64
C LEU A 864 19.06 -24.36 12.23
N ARG A 865 18.37 -24.19 13.36
CA ARG A 865 18.31 -22.91 14.09
C ARG A 865 19.70 -22.43 14.54
N LEU A 866 20.55 -23.34 15.02
CA LEU A 866 21.94 -23.01 15.36
C LEU A 866 22.71 -22.51 14.14
N GLN A 867 22.59 -23.19 12.99
CA GLN A 867 23.24 -22.81 11.75
C GLN A 867 22.78 -21.42 11.26
N PHE A 868 21.49 -21.11 11.34
CA PHE A 868 20.95 -19.79 11.01
C PHE A 868 21.42 -18.70 11.98
N ALA A 869 21.47 -18.99 13.28
CA ALA A 869 22.00 -18.04 14.26
C ALA A 869 23.46 -17.69 13.95
N ARG A 870 24.31 -18.68 13.61
CA ARG A 870 25.70 -18.43 13.22
C ARG A 870 25.84 -17.64 11.93
N LEU A 871 24.98 -17.89 10.94
CA LEU A 871 24.95 -17.12 9.70
C LEU A 871 24.55 -15.66 9.98
N LEU A 872 23.53 -15.42 10.80
CA LEU A 872 23.09 -14.08 11.20
C LEU A 872 24.17 -13.35 12.01
N GLU A 873 24.84 -14.05 12.92
CA GLU A 873 25.95 -13.53 13.70
C GLU A 873 27.11 -13.08 12.79
N PHE A 874 27.53 -13.94 11.87
CA PHE A 874 28.58 -13.62 10.90
C PHE A 874 28.21 -12.40 10.04
N ARG A 875 26.97 -12.34 9.53
CA ARG A 875 26.49 -11.22 8.72
C ARG A 875 26.39 -9.92 9.51
N SER A 876 25.89 -9.97 10.74
CA SER A 876 25.80 -8.77 11.59
C SER A 876 27.18 -8.19 11.93
N ARG A 877 28.20 -9.04 12.13
CA ARG A 877 29.58 -8.61 12.33
C ARG A 877 30.18 -7.97 11.08
N ALA A 878 29.89 -8.53 9.91
CA ALA A 878 30.42 -8.04 8.63
C ALA A 878 29.72 -6.76 8.15
N ASP A 879 28.39 -6.75 8.15
CA ASP A 879 27.57 -5.71 7.51
C ASP A 879 27.19 -4.58 8.49
N ALA A 880 27.16 -4.85 9.81
CA ALA A 880 26.68 -3.92 10.84
C ALA A 880 27.49 -3.98 12.15
N GLN A 881 28.82 -3.91 12.05
CA GLN A 881 29.75 -4.11 13.17
C GLN A 881 29.45 -3.25 14.42
N LEU A 882 29.13 -1.96 14.24
CA LEU A 882 28.82 -1.04 15.34
C LEU A 882 27.55 -1.47 16.09
N LEU A 883 26.50 -1.84 15.36
CA LEU A 883 25.25 -2.32 15.93
C LEU A 883 25.47 -3.64 16.69
N HIS A 884 26.22 -4.57 16.08
CA HIS A 884 26.56 -5.85 16.72
C HIS A 884 27.31 -5.63 18.04
N SER A 885 28.33 -4.77 18.04
CA SER A 885 29.15 -4.50 19.23
C SER A 885 28.35 -3.82 20.33
N ALA A 886 27.51 -2.84 19.98
CA ALA A 886 26.65 -2.14 20.92
C ALA A 886 25.60 -3.08 21.53
N LEU A 887 24.95 -3.92 20.72
CA LEU A 887 23.96 -4.88 21.19
C LEU A 887 24.58 -5.96 22.08
N ASN A 888 25.76 -6.46 21.74
CA ASN A 888 26.45 -7.45 22.55
C ASN A 888 26.84 -6.88 23.92
N THR A 889 27.40 -5.65 23.93
CA THR A 889 27.74 -4.93 25.17
C THR A 889 26.51 -4.68 26.03
N LEU A 890 25.39 -4.27 25.42
CA LEU A 890 24.12 -4.06 26.11
C LEU A 890 23.58 -5.37 26.71
N ASN A 891 23.62 -6.46 25.95
CA ASN A 891 23.19 -7.78 26.41
C ASN A 891 24.04 -8.25 27.60
N ASP A 892 25.36 -8.13 27.52
CA ASP A 892 26.27 -8.50 28.61
C ASP A 892 26.04 -7.66 29.87
N GLY A 893 25.76 -6.36 29.72
CA GLY A 893 25.37 -5.48 30.81
C GLY A 893 24.09 -5.95 31.49
N ILE A 894 23.01 -6.16 30.71
CA ILE A 894 21.72 -6.64 31.21
C ILE A 894 21.87 -8.00 31.92
N MET A 895 22.63 -8.93 31.35
CA MET A 895 22.85 -10.25 31.95
C MET A 895 23.66 -10.18 33.25
N LYS A 896 24.65 -9.28 33.34
CA LYS A 896 25.40 -9.05 34.58
C LYS A 896 24.50 -8.47 35.68
N ASP A 897 23.65 -7.51 35.35
CA ASP A 897 22.72 -6.91 36.31
C ASP A 897 21.68 -7.93 36.80
N LEU A 898 21.14 -8.76 35.90
CA LEU A 898 20.25 -9.86 36.28
C LEU A 898 20.95 -10.87 37.20
N ARG A 899 22.20 -11.27 36.89
CA ARG A 899 22.96 -12.19 37.75
C ARG A 899 23.22 -11.61 39.13
N ARG A 900 23.55 -10.32 39.22
CA ARG A 900 23.75 -9.64 40.51
C ARG A 900 22.47 -9.59 41.33
N HIS A 901 21.33 -9.33 40.69
CA HIS A 901 20.02 -9.36 41.34
C HIS A 901 19.69 -10.75 41.89
N TYR A 902 19.82 -11.80 41.09
CA TYR A 902 19.53 -13.17 41.56
C TYR A 902 20.54 -13.69 42.59
N ALA A 903 21.77 -13.16 42.61
CA ALA A 903 22.76 -13.47 43.64
C ALA A 903 22.37 -12.86 45.00
N ASN A 904 21.81 -11.64 45.02
CA ASN A 904 21.36 -10.96 46.24
C ASN A 904 19.98 -10.31 46.07
N PRO A 905 18.88 -11.09 46.08
CA PRO A 905 17.54 -10.59 45.76
C PRO A 905 16.99 -9.56 46.76
N GLN A 906 17.52 -9.55 47.99
CA GLN A 906 17.08 -8.67 49.08
C GLN A 906 17.74 -7.27 49.06
N LEU A 907 18.92 -7.15 48.43
CA LEU A 907 19.73 -5.91 48.44
C LEU A 907 19.67 -5.15 47.10
N GLN A 908 19.33 -5.84 46.02
CA GLN A 908 19.24 -5.24 44.69
C GLN A 908 17.81 -5.37 44.18
N GLY A 909 17.17 -4.24 43.90
CA GLY A 909 15.87 -4.23 43.22
C GLY A 909 15.96 -4.98 41.89
N HIS A 910 14.89 -5.70 41.51
CA HIS A 910 14.85 -6.34 40.20
C HIS A 910 15.06 -5.26 39.14
N PRO A 911 16.09 -5.36 38.28
CA PRO A 911 16.52 -4.22 37.48
C PRO A 911 15.40 -3.67 36.60
N MET A 912 14.41 -4.50 36.20
CA MET A 912 13.34 -4.11 35.26
C MET A 912 12.07 -5.01 35.35
N PRO A 913 11.14 -4.84 36.30
CA PRO A 913 9.95 -5.69 36.39
C PRO A 913 8.93 -5.47 35.25
N ASP A 914 8.85 -4.26 34.67
CA ASP A 914 7.86 -3.87 33.62
C ASP A 914 8.48 -3.20 32.38
N ASN A 915 9.80 -3.34 32.14
CA ASN A 915 10.46 -2.57 31.08
C ASN A 915 10.21 -3.17 29.68
N PRO A 916 9.55 -2.45 28.74
CA PRO A 916 9.34 -2.92 27.37
C PRO A 916 10.65 -3.06 26.57
N LEU A 917 11.77 -2.52 27.07
CA LEU A 917 13.07 -2.60 26.42
C LEU A 917 13.59 -4.04 26.27
N ILE A 918 13.35 -4.94 27.23
CA ILE A 918 13.85 -6.34 27.13
C ILE A 918 13.22 -7.05 25.93
N GLY A 919 11.92 -6.84 25.69
CA GLY A 919 11.24 -7.38 24.51
C GLY A 919 11.83 -6.87 23.20
N LYS A 920 12.11 -5.56 23.12
CA LYS A 920 12.71 -4.94 21.93
C LYS A 920 14.16 -5.36 21.71
N VAL A 921 14.97 -5.43 22.77
CA VAL A 921 16.36 -5.88 22.71
C VAL A 921 16.42 -7.33 22.27
N ARG A 922 15.53 -8.19 22.77
CA ARG A 922 15.42 -9.58 22.31
C ARG A 922 15.18 -9.68 20.80
N ASP A 923 14.24 -8.90 20.25
CA ASP A 923 13.96 -8.92 18.81
C ASP A 923 15.20 -8.54 17.99
N LEU A 924 16.02 -7.60 18.48
CA LEU A 924 17.29 -7.19 17.87
C LEU A 924 18.38 -8.26 18.04
N LEU A 925 18.48 -8.91 19.20
CA LEU A 925 19.42 -10.02 19.44
C LEU A 925 19.10 -11.22 18.54
N ASP A 926 17.83 -11.56 18.38
CA ASP A 926 17.36 -12.60 17.46
C ASP A 926 17.71 -12.22 16.00
N ALA A 927 17.59 -10.94 15.61
CA ALA A 927 17.96 -10.46 14.28
C ALA A 927 19.48 -10.49 14.01
N CYS A 928 20.30 -10.26 15.03
CA CYS A 928 21.76 -10.32 14.93
C CYS A 928 22.35 -11.72 15.18
N GLY A 929 21.53 -12.74 15.47
CA GLY A 929 22.01 -14.10 15.75
C GLY A 929 22.77 -14.25 17.06
N LEU A 930 22.63 -13.32 18.00
CA LEU A 930 23.31 -13.31 19.30
C LEU A 930 22.66 -14.24 20.34
N VAL A 931 21.55 -14.89 19.99
CA VAL A 931 20.79 -15.78 20.88
C VAL A 931 21.22 -17.23 20.64
N ASN A 932 21.62 -17.94 21.71
CA ASN A 932 21.85 -19.37 21.65
C ASN A 932 20.50 -20.13 21.62
N PRO A 933 20.15 -20.84 20.54
CA PRO A 933 18.87 -21.55 20.45
C PRO A 933 18.69 -22.61 21.55
N PHE A 934 19.76 -23.27 22.00
CA PHE A 934 19.72 -24.35 23.01
C PHE A 934 19.47 -23.85 24.44
N SER A 935 19.63 -22.54 24.66
CA SER A 935 19.30 -21.90 25.95
C SER A 935 17.81 -21.55 26.08
N LYS A 936 17.04 -21.64 24.99
CA LYS A 936 15.65 -21.18 24.93
C LYS A 936 14.68 -22.17 25.56
N ILE A 937 13.81 -21.66 26.42
CA ILE A 937 12.63 -22.38 26.93
C ILE A 937 11.47 -22.12 25.95
N TYR A 938 10.99 -23.18 25.31
CA TYR A 938 9.92 -23.15 24.32
C TYR A 938 8.54 -23.39 24.92
N VAL A 939 8.46 -24.28 25.92
CA VAL A 939 7.21 -24.70 26.54
C VAL A 939 7.43 -24.84 28.04
N THR A 940 6.54 -24.24 28.83
CA THR A 940 6.42 -24.51 30.26
C THR A 940 5.47 -25.69 30.46
N THR A 941 5.93 -26.73 31.15
CA THR A 941 5.19 -27.98 31.39
C THR A 941 5.22 -28.31 32.88
N GLU A 942 4.18 -28.98 33.37
CA GLU A 942 4.19 -29.58 34.70
C GLU A 942 5.31 -30.63 34.81
N PRO A 943 5.86 -30.87 36.01
CA PRO A 943 6.89 -31.89 36.21
C PRO A 943 6.34 -33.26 35.80
N VAL A 944 7.08 -33.96 34.93
CA VAL A 944 6.73 -35.32 34.53
C VAL A 944 7.54 -36.30 35.34
N GLU A 945 6.87 -37.11 36.16
CA GLU A 945 7.52 -38.12 36.99
C GLU A 945 8.04 -39.28 36.11
N GLY A 946 9.24 -39.79 36.46
CA GLY A 946 9.87 -40.89 35.74
C GLY A 946 10.50 -40.53 34.39
N LEU A 947 10.50 -39.26 33.97
CA LEU A 947 11.09 -38.85 32.69
C LEU A 947 12.61 -39.17 32.58
N PRO A 948 13.48 -38.92 33.58
CA PRO A 948 14.90 -39.27 33.48
C PRO A 948 15.13 -40.77 33.25
N VAL A 949 14.30 -41.61 33.89
CA VAL A 949 14.33 -43.07 33.73
C VAL A 949 13.83 -43.48 32.33
N MET A 950 12.78 -42.83 31.83
CA MET A 950 12.30 -43.07 30.47
C MET A 950 13.33 -42.68 29.41
N LEU A 951 14.04 -41.56 29.61
CA LEU A 951 15.15 -41.13 28.75
C LEU A 951 16.35 -42.08 28.83
N LEU A 952 16.67 -42.62 30.00
CA LEU A 952 17.67 -43.69 30.15
C LEU A 952 17.30 -44.90 29.28
N LEU A 953 16.08 -45.43 29.43
CA LEU A 953 15.59 -46.57 28.66
C LEU A 953 15.58 -46.31 27.15
N PHE A 954 15.29 -45.07 26.75
CA PHE A 954 15.39 -44.62 25.37
C PHE A 954 16.80 -44.66 24.82
N LEU A 955 17.76 -44.07 25.56
CA LEU A 955 19.14 -43.99 25.12
C LEU A 955 19.76 -45.39 25.00
N ILE A 956 19.57 -46.27 25.99
CA ILE A 956 20.09 -47.63 25.94
C ILE A 956 19.42 -48.49 24.84
N SER A 957 18.23 -48.12 24.35
CA SER A 957 17.54 -48.81 23.24
C SER A 957 18.10 -48.44 21.85
N TYR A 958 18.58 -47.21 21.69
CA TYR A 958 18.96 -46.65 20.38
C TYR A 958 20.45 -46.36 20.21
N LEU A 959 21.19 -46.07 21.29
CA LEU A 959 22.64 -45.87 21.21
C LEU A 959 23.41 -47.11 20.68
N PRO A 960 23.01 -48.36 20.98
CA PRO A 960 23.65 -49.54 20.36
C PRO A 960 23.50 -49.63 18.83
N LYS A 961 22.61 -48.83 18.24
CA LYS A 961 22.41 -48.76 16.78
C LYS A 961 23.27 -47.69 16.12
N LEU A 962 24.06 -46.96 16.90
CA LEU A 962 24.99 -45.92 16.48
C LEU A 962 26.43 -46.38 16.73
N ARG A 963 27.37 -45.79 16.00
CA ARG A 963 28.81 -45.95 16.19
C ARG A 963 29.48 -44.60 16.00
N TYR A 964 30.51 -44.33 16.78
CA TYR A 964 31.33 -43.15 16.57
C TYR A 964 32.07 -43.24 15.23
N ASP A 965 31.91 -42.21 14.39
CA ASP A 965 32.64 -42.03 13.14
C ASP A 965 33.66 -40.89 13.29
N PRO A 966 34.97 -41.18 13.26
CA PRO A 966 36.01 -40.16 13.37
C PRO A 966 36.01 -39.12 12.25
N LYS A 967 35.47 -39.45 11.06
CA LYS A 967 35.46 -38.52 9.92
C LYS A 967 34.44 -37.40 10.09
N THR A 968 33.27 -37.74 10.64
CA THR A 968 32.18 -36.78 10.87
C THR A 968 32.18 -36.21 12.29
N GLY A 969 33.02 -36.73 13.19
CA GLY A 969 33.09 -36.28 14.58
C GLY A 969 31.81 -36.55 15.37
N THR A 970 31.02 -37.55 14.94
CA THR A 970 29.70 -37.80 15.53
C THR A 970 29.32 -39.28 15.61
N LEU A 971 28.18 -39.54 16.26
CA LEU A 971 27.54 -40.84 16.27
C LEU A 971 26.78 -41.06 14.96
N ALA A 972 27.35 -41.87 14.07
CA ALA A 972 26.74 -42.27 12.81
C ALA A 972 25.93 -43.57 12.97
N ARG A 973 24.97 -43.80 12.08
CA ARG A 973 24.17 -45.03 12.05
C ARG A 973 25.02 -46.25 11.71
N LEU A 974 24.74 -47.40 12.33
CA LEU A 974 25.44 -48.65 12.02
C LEU A 974 24.93 -49.33 10.74
N LYS A 975 23.63 -49.17 10.42
CA LYS A 975 22.98 -49.72 9.24
C LYS A 975 22.12 -48.64 8.59
N ASP A 976 22.12 -48.57 7.26
CA ASP A 976 21.35 -47.56 6.51
C ASP A 976 19.85 -47.64 6.76
N LYS A 977 19.34 -48.84 7.06
CA LYS A 977 17.93 -49.08 7.40
C LYS A 977 17.51 -48.46 8.73
N TYR A 978 18.44 -48.06 9.59
CA TYR A 978 18.11 -47.43 10.86
C TYR A 978 17.76 -45.96 10.64
N PRO A 979 16.54 -45.53 11.01
CA PRO A 979 16.08 -44.16 10.79
C PRO A 979 16.57 -43.27 11.94
N ILE A 980 17.89 -43.15 12.12
CA ILE A 980 18.51 -42.42 13.22
C ILE A 980 19.80 -41.74 12.76
N ASP A 981 19.98 -40.51 13.24
CA ASP A 981 21.23 -39.75 13.17
C ASP A 981 21.56 -39.32 14.60
N GLY A 982 22.80 -39.52 15.03
CA GLY A 982 23.20 -39.35 16.42
C GLY A 982 23.12 -37.90 16.89
N ALA A 983 23.64 -36.95 16.10
CA ALA A 983 23.66 -35.54 16.51
C ALA A 983 22.25 -34.93 16.64
N PRO A 984 21.29 -35.14 15.71
CA PRO A 984 19.90 -34.76 15.91
C PRO A 984 19.27 -35.40 17.16
N VAL A 985 19.54 -36.66 17.47
CA VAL A 985 19.01 -37.28 18.68
C VAL A 985 19.58 -36.62 19.94
N VAL A 986 20.88 -36.35 19.98
CA VAL A 986 21.53 -35.65 21.09
C VAL A 986 20.95 -34.26 21.26
N ALA A 987 20.85 -33.48 20.17
CA ALA A 987 20.28 -32.13 20.18
C ALA A 987 18.81 -32.12 20.61
N GLY A 988 18.03 -33.15 20.22
CA GLY A 988 16.65 -33.33 20.63
C GLY A 988 16.49 -33.59 22.13
N VAL A 989 17.27 -34.54 22.66
CA VAL A 989 17.31 -34.83 24.11
C VAL A 989 17.80 -33.61 24.88
N ALA A 990 18.79 -32.89 24.36
CA ALA A 990 19.31 -31.67 24.96
C ALA A 990 18.19 -30.62 25.11
N THR A 991 17.48 -30.37 24.01
CA THR A 991 16.39 -29.40 23.94
C THR A 991 15.22 -29.80 24.84
N LEU A 992 14.87 -31.09 24.88
CA LEU A 992 13.81 -31.62 25.72
C LEU A 992 14.11 -31.41 27.20
N LEU A 993 15.30 -31.82 27.66
CA LEU A 993 15.72 -31.66 29.05
C LEU A 993 15.70 -30.18 29.47
N ARG A 994 15.98 -29.24 28.54
CA ARG A 994 16.09 -27.81 28.86
C ARG A 994 14.75 -27.19 29.22
N GLN A 995 13.66 -27.87 28.85
CA GLN A 995 12.30 -27.47 29.21
C GLN A 995 11.95 -27.82 30.67
N PHE A 996 12.79 -28.62 31.35
CA PHE A 996 12.61 -29.06 32.73
C PHE A 996 13.68 -28.48 33.65
N HIS A 997 13.47 -28.65 34.96
CA HIS A 997 14.42 -28.23 35.98
C HIS A 997 15.77 -28.98 35.82
N PRO A 998 16.94 -28.33 36.07
CA PRO A 998 18.27 -28.96 35.89
C PRO A 998 18.49 -30.28 36.65
N SER A 999 17.69 -30.57 37.69
CA SER A 999 17.72 -31.85 38.41
C SER A 999 17.43 -33.05 37.50
N TYR A 1000 16.62 -32.89 36.44
CA TYR A 1000 16.32 -33.96 35.49
C TYR A 1000 17.56 -34.36 34.69
N THR A 1001 18.35 -33.38 34.26
CA THR A 1001 19.61 -33.59 33.56
C THR A 1001 20.62 -34.30 34.47
N ARG A 1002 20.73 -33.84 35.73
CA ARG A 1002 21.61 -34.48 36.74
C ARG A 1002 21.23 -35.94 37.00
N ALA A 1003 19.94 -36.22 37.17
CA ALA A 1003 19.44 -37.59 37.37
C ALA A 1003 19.72 -38.48 36.15
N LEU A 1004 19.53 -37.97 34.92
CA LEU A 1004 19.85 -38.72 33.71
C LEU A 1004 21.35 -39.06 33.63
N LEU A 1005 22.23 -38.10 33.94
CA LEU A 1005 23.68 -38.33 33.94
C LEU A 1005 24.09 -39.38 34.97
N ALA A 1006 23.49 -39.35 36.17
CA ALA A 1006 23.73 -40.35 37.21
C ALA A 1006 23.29 -41.77 36.78
N PHE A 1007 22.10 -41.90 36.16
CA PHE A 1007 21.63 -43.18 35.64
C PHE A 1007 22.48 -43.70 34.47
N LEU A 1008 22.93 -42.83 33.56
CA LEU A 1008 23.84 -43.22 32.47
C LEU A 1008 25.20 -43.68 33.01
N SER A 1009 25.72 -43.02 34.04
CA SER A 1009 26.93 -43.46 34.76
C SER A 1009 26.75 -44.83 35.42
N GLN A 1010 25.62 -45.07 36.05
CA GLN A 1010 25.29 -46.38 36.64
C GLN A 1010 25.24 -47.48 35.57
N PHE A 1011 24.62 -47.20 34.41
CA PHE A 1011 24.60 -48.12 33.28
C PHE A 1011 26.04 -48.41 32.78
N VAL A 1012 26.86 -47.38 32.56
CA VAL A 1012 28.26 -47.55 32.14
C VAL A 1012 29.04 -48.43 33.12
N ARG A 1013 28.95 -48.16 34.43
CA ARG A 1013 29.64 -48.97 35.45
C ARG A 1013 29.14 -50.42 35.48
N THR A 1014 27.85 -50.65 35.29
CA THR A 1014 27.24 -51.99 35.23
C THR A 1014 27.75 -52.77 34.00
N THR A 1015 27.80 -52.12 32.84
CA THR A 1015 28.25 -52.73 31.58
C THR A 1015 29.76 -52.99 31.58
N VAL A 1016 30.56 -52.08 32.14
CA VAL A 1016 32.01 -52.30 32.34
C VAL A 1016 32.25 -53.46 33.30
N TYR A 1017 31.53 -53.52 34.43
CA TYR A 1017 31.65 -54.62 35.39
C TYR A 1017 31.28 -55.98 34.76
N ALA A 1018 30.21 -56.03 33.98
CA ALA A 1018 29.81 -57.23 33.24
C ALA A 1018 30.84 -57.63 32.17
N GLY A 1019 31.44 -56.66 31.47
CA GLY A 1019 32.47 -56.89 30.46
C GLY A 1019 33.80 -57.40 31.03
N VAL A 1020 34.18 -56.95 32.23
CA VAL A 1020 35.38 -57.41 32.95
C VAL A 1020 35.25 -58.86 33.45
N GLN A 1021 34.03 -59.35 33.69
CA GLN A 1021 33.78 -60.75 34.01
C GLN A 1021 33.80 -61.69 32.79
N GLY A 1022 33.94 -61.16 31.56
CA GLY A 1022 34.03 -61.92 30.31
C GLY A 1022 35.46 -62.26 29.87
N SER A 1023 35.61 -63.16 28.90
CA SER A 1023 36.90 -63.77 28.50
C SER A 1023 37.91 -62.84 27.78
N LYS A 1024 37.60 -61.56 27.54
CA LYS A 1024 38.55 -60.54 27.01
C LYS A 1024 38.23 -59.14 27.59
N PRO A 1025 39.17 -58.46 28.27
CA PRO A 1025 38.95 -57.11 28.81
C PRO A 1025 39.08 -56.06 27.71
N ALA A 1026 37.98 -55.74 27.04
CA ALA A 1026 37.88 -54.60 26.13
C ALA A 1026 36.69 -53.73 26.53
N VAL A 1027 36.80 -52.41 26.39
CA VAL A 1027 35.68 -51.49 26.66
C VAL A 1027 34.55 -51.81 25.69
N PRO A 1028 33.34 -52.17 26.16
CA PRO A 1028 32.21 -52.47 25.29
C PRO A 1028 31.86 -51.28 24.40
N ILE A 1029 31.49 -51.53 23.14
CA ILE A 1029 31.10 -50.48 22.16
C ILE A 1029 29.93 -49.63 22.69
N GLU A 1030 29.04 -50.23 23.47
CA GLU A 1030 27.93 -49.58 24.16
C GLU A 1030 28.39 -48.52 25.17
N VAL A 1031 29.52 -48.76 25.85
CA VAL A 1031 30.12 -47.78 26.78
C VAL A 1031 30.72 -46.62 26.01
N ALA A 1032 31.42 -46.89 24.90
CA ALA A 1032 31.99 -45.85 24.05
C ALA A 1032 30.92 -44.93 23.45
N THR A 1033 29.82 -45.49 22.94
CA THR A 1033 28.72 -44.72 22.36
C THR A 1033 27.98 -43.86 23.39
N VAL A 1034 27.79 -44.35 24.62
CA VAL A 1034 27.21 -43.58 25.72
C VAL A 1034 28.13 -42.42 26.14
N ILE A 1035 29.44 -42.64 26.25
CA ILE A 1035 30.38 -41.58 26.63
C ILE A 1035 30.43 -40.48 25.56
N VAL A 1036 30.49 -40.85 24.29
CA VAL A 1036 30.43 -39.87 23.18
C VAL A 1036 29.11 -39.10 23.19
N PHE A 1037 27.97 -39.78 23.41
CA PHE A 1037 26.68 -39.12 23.56
C PHE A 1037 26.68 -38.09 24.70
N VAL A 1038 27.21 -38.46 25.88
CA VAL A 1038 27.26 -37.57 27.04
C VAL A 1038 28.15 -36.35 26.77
N ARG A 1039 29.31 -36.53 26.11
CA ARG A 1039 30.17 -35.41 25.70
C ARG A 1039 29.42 -34.44 24.78
N GLN A 1040 28.78 -34.96 23.73
CA GLN A 1040 28.00 -34.14 22.80
C GLN A 1040 26.81 -33.44 23.49
N LEU A 1041 26.12 -34.14 24.39
CA LEU A 1041 25.02 -33.58 25.18
C LEU A 1041 25.51 -32.40 26.03
N CYS A 1042 26.63 -32.57 26.73
CA CYS A 1042 27.23 -31.54 27.57
C CYS A 1042 27.72 -30.34 26.75
N GLY A 1043 28.26 -30.57 25.54
CA GLY A 1043 28.60 -29.53 24.58
C GLY A 1043 27.41 -28.64 24.21
N PHE A 1044 26.24 -29.23 23.90
CA PHE A 1044 25.02 -28.46 23.64
C PHE A 1044 24.44 -27.79 24.90
N TYR A 1045 24.69 -28.36 26.08
CA TYR A 1045 24.19 -27.86 27.35
C TYR A 1045 25.05 -26.75 28.00
N GLY A 1046 26.33 -26.69 27.64
CA GLY A 1046 27.34 -25.85 28.30
C GLY A 1046 27.77 -26.37 29.68
N ILE A 1047 27.74 -27.70 29.90
CA ILE A 1047 28.22 -28.33 31.15
C ILE A 1047 29.72 -28.58 31.01
N SER A 1048 30.52 -28.18 32.01
CA SER A 1048 31.96 -28.38 32.02
C SER A 1048 32.35 -29.84 32.31
N ASN A 1049 33.54 -30.27 31.88
CA ASN A 1049 34.03 -31.62 32.17
C ASN A 1049 34.17 -31.87 33.69
N GLU A 1050 34.47 -30.84 34.47
CA GLU A 1050 34.56 -30.91 35.94
C GLU A 1050 33.23 -31.33 36.58
N GLU A 1051 32.11 -30.77 36.10
CA GLU A 1051 30.77 -31.15 36.57
C GLU A 1051 30.41 -32.59 36.18
N ILE A 1052 30.98 -33.13 35.09
CA ILE A 1052 30.75 -34.50 34.63
C ILE A 1052 31.50 -35.51 35.48
N TYR A 1053 32.70 -35.18 35.96
CA TYR A 1053 33.51 -36.05 36.82
C TYR A 1053 32.85 -36.37 38.16
N ALA A 1054 31.87 -35.57 38.59
CA ALA A 1054 31.02 -35.90 39.74
C ALA A 1054 30.16 -37.15 39.51
N TYR A 1055 29.90 -37.52 38.25
CA TYR A 1055 29.05 -38.64 37.86
C TYR A 1055 29.84 -39.79 37.24
N PHE A 1056 30.80 -39.50 36.35
CA PHE A 1056 31.57 -40.50 35.61
C PHE A 1056 33.01 -40.60 36.13
N PRO A 1057 33.58 -41.80 36.29
CA PRO A 1057 34.99 -41.92 36.67
C PRO A 1057 35.90 -41.29 35.59
N PRO A 1058 36.82 -40.36 35.95
CA PRO A 1058 37.64 -39.64 34.99
C PRO A 1058 38.43 -40.55 34.05
N TYR A 1059 39.01 -41.63 34.59
CA TYR A 1059 39.80 -42.58 33.79
C TYR A 1059 38.99 -43.29 32.70
N ILE A 1060 37.69 -43.56 32.89
CA ILE A 1060 36.83 -44.18 31.84
C ILE A 1060 36.42 -43.11 30.84
N PHE A 1061 36.07 -41.93 31.35
CA PHE A 1061 35.59 -40.83 30.52
C PHE A 1061 36.68 -40.27 29.60
N ASP A 1062 37.93 -40.22 30.08
CA ASP A 1062 39.09 -39.69 29.34
C ASP A 1062 39.76 -40.77 28.46
N ALA A 1063 39.72 -42.05 28.84
CA ALA A 1063 40.29 -43.14 28.06
C ALA A 1063 39.60 -43.35 26.69
N ILE A 1064 38.32 -42.99 26.59
CA ILE A 1064 37.60 -42.94 25.31
C ILE A 1064 37.92 -41.60 24.67
N ASN A 1065 39.17 -41.47 24.23
CA ASN A 1065 39.71 -40.26 23.63
C ASN A 1065 39.25 -40.17 22.17
N VAL A 1066 38.01 -39.75 22.04
CA VAL A 1066 37.46 -39.20 20.81
C VAL A 1066 37.84 -37.71 20.79
N PRO A 1067 38.52 -37.21 19.74
CA PRO A 1067 38.93 -35.81 19.65
C PRO A 1067 37.76 -34.84 19.76
#